data_AF-A0AA36F8R2-F1
#
_entry.id   AF-A0AA36F8R2-F1
#
_cell.length_a   1.000
_cell.length_b   1.000
_cell.length_c   1.000
_cell.angle_alpha   90.00
_cell.angle_beta   90.00
_cell.angle_gamma   90.00
#
_symmetry.space_group_name_H-M   'P 1'
#
loop_
_entity.id
_entity.type
_entity.pdbx_description
1 polymer ?
#
loop_
_entity_poly.entity_id
_entity_poly.type
_entity_poly.pdbx_seq_one_letter_code
_entity_poly.pdbx_strand_id
1 'polypeptide(L)'
;MTHNLRVPKMTFVKNKIQGHGRLMDPPSRSSMWRLGFKTPVNYDDIELYCGGISRQWEKNHGKCGICGDPYDGPRENEAGGKYATGIISRYYHKDQIITVDVDLKNNHLGWFEFRLCPNNNVKKPATQECLDKYLLQRADGSGSHIKIGRKTGHIYTKLRLPAGLTCSQCVLQWKYHTGNTWGKGDNCVGMGCSEAQEEFYGCADIGILDKGAPIPSTIRPRTRRPHIRITTSHVRKPSQPTRRPASFKNCHAIGSWVGIYDTWCKDFCPKGGIIVHLALGSSYIIGNFSTYFISYMRMRNVSPDIQYTDTIWIVSVGTITTGFTMFLSGILEKRLGSRITILLAGWLMSGGLALTYFSIKKSFLMLLFSYGFLYGIGNSIAYPVSINCVMKWFPKKEGTVAGIVLTGYGVASFIWNPFITLYINPENEIPDFHINGEDYFSQKELLDRIPSCFLVLGIIFSVFTFVGGMLNCTPPSEEKIPDTILLPLTKNADHDENGEEEDEDEEHIEYDRQLIHKPETKKESLEREITPKMALKTRQFYLLWLILLFLNQSTDFFSSLYKAYGQTFIHNDYFLAMIGALGSVGNAISRLMWGFIGDKISFKWSMLILSIILAVLLCSLSLTELGGQYMYGLWVVLLYLTFPGTFALLPAATHRYFGKRYYLIIYGMLFSTHVVSGSVGCLLAIKLKPILEWHGMFLLSGGMAAVCMVFTLMYNEKCKEK
;
A
#
# COMPACT_ATOMS: atom_id res chain seq x y z
N MET A 1 7.43 -47.31 -7.41
CA MET A 1 6.64 -46.52 -8.37
C MET A 1 6.48 -45.11 -7.80
N THR A 2 7.34 -44.19 -8.23
CA THR A 2 7.38 -42.79 -7.77
C THR A 2 7.08 -41.90 -8.97
N HIS A 3 5.84 -41.40 -9.05
CA HIS A 3 5.45 -40.45 -10.09
C HIS A 3 5.83 -39.02 -9.68
N ASN A 4 6.86 -38.50 -10.35
CA ASN A 4 7.19 -37.07 -10.39
C ASN A 4 6.19 -36.34 -11.30
N LEU A 5 5.33 -35.49 -10.74
CA LEU A 5 4.53 -34.53 -11.49
C LEU A 5 5.27 -33.19 -11.53
N ARG A 6 5.79 -32.85 -12.72
CA ARG A 6 6.39 -31.55 -13.06
C ARG A 6 5.30 -30.48 -13.10
N VAL A 7 5.45 -29.42 -12.31
CA VAL A 7 4.68 -28.17 -12.44
C VAL A 7 5.35 -27.30 -13.51
N PRO A 8 4.61 -26.75 -14.49
CA PRO A 8 5.20 -25.87 -15.50
C PRO A 8 5.49 -24.48 -14.92
N LYS A 9 6.76 -24.05 -15.04
CA LYS A 9 7.16 -22.65 -14.81
C LYS A 9 6.52 -21.76 -15.87
N MET A 10 5.51 -20.99 -15.48
CA MET A 10 4.98 -19.91 -16.31
C MET A 10 5.82 -18.66 -16.05
N THR A 11 6.91 -18.53 -16.80
CA THR A 11 7.75 -17.33 -16.85
C THR A 11 7.04 -16.30 -17.74
N PHE A 12 6.34 -15.33 -17.15
CA PHE A 12 5.97 -14.11 -17.85
C PHE A 12 6.89 -12.98 -17.37
N VAL A 13 8.06 -12.90 -18.00
CA VAL A 13 8.85 -11.67 -18.05
C VAL A 13 8.37 -10.91 -19.29
N LYS A 14 7.76 -9.76 -19.09
CA LYS A 14 7.72 -8.71 -20.13
C LYS A 14 8.34 -7.45 -19.56
N ASN A 15 9.61 -7.27 -19.91
CA ASN A 15 10.37 -6.03 -19.82
C ASN A 15 9.67 -4.89 -20.56
N LYS A 16 9.80 -3.69 -20.01
CA LYS A 16 9.94 -2.35 -20.64
C LYS A 16 9.43 -1.35 -19.60
N ILE A 17 10.30 -0.60 -18.95
CA ILE A 17 10.91 0.64 -19.47
C ILE A 17 12.23 0.82 -18.72
N GLN A 18 13.34 0.93 -19.45
CA GLN A 18 14.62 1.24 -18.83
C GLN A 18 15.32 2.25 -19.72
N GLY A 19 15.09 3.53 -19.41
CA GLY A 19 15.81 4.63 -20.02
C GLY A 19 17.08 4.93 -19.24
N HIS A 20 18.16 5.29 -19.94
CA HIS A 20 19.50 5.31 -19.33
C HIS A 20 20.22 6.65 -19.44
N GLY A 21 19.94 7.47 -20.46
CA GLY A 21 20.44 8.84 -20.55
C GLY A 21 19.92 9.59 -21.78
N ARG A 22 20.18 10.89 -21.83
CA ARG A 22 19.78 11.77 -22.95
C ARG A 22 20.78 12.91 -23.15
N LEU A 23 20.85 13.41 -24.38
CA LEU A 23 21.62 14.60 -24.73
C LEU A 23 20.79 15.88 -24.51
N MET A 24 21.26 16.75 -23.61
CA MET A 24 20.57 17.96 -23.15
C MET A 24 21.10 19.26 -23.75
N ASP A 25 22.39 19.33 -24.09
CA ASP A 25 22.96 20.48 -24.82
C ASP A 25 24.04 19.99 -25.80
N PRO A 26 23.95 20.29 -27.11
CA PRO A 26 22.73 20.75 -27.77
C PRO A 26 21.59 19.72 -27.56
N PRO A 27 20.34 20.14 -27.27
CA PRO A 27 19.28 19.20 -26.93
C PRO A 27 18.96 18.28 -28.10
N SER A 28 18.86 16.98 -27.83
CA SER A 28 18.41 16.00 -28.83
C SER A 28 16.97 16.24 -29.26
N ARG A 29 16.61 15.79 -30.46
CA ARG A 29 15.25 15.83 -31.04
C ARG A 29 14.18 15.39 -30.03
N SER A 30 14.47 14.34 -29.26
CA SER A 30 13.56 13.79 -28.25
C SER A 30 13.48 14.64 -26.97
N SER A 31 14.52 15.42 -26.63
CA SER A 31 14.60 16.20 -25.38
C SER A 31 14.29 17.69 -25.55
N MET A 32 14.17 18.19 -26.79
CA MET A 32 13.93 19.61 -27.09
C MET A 32 12.68 20.17 -26.38
N TRP A 33 11.61 19.39 -26.24
CA TRP A 33 10.37 19.84 -25.57
C TRP A 33 10.61 20.23 -24.10
N ARG A 34 11.58 19.61 -23.42
CA ARG A 34 11.91 19.93 -22.02
C ARG A 34 12.54 21.32 -21.86
N LEU A 35 13.12 21.84 -22.94
CA LEU A 35 13.75 23.16 -22.98
C LEU A 35 12.82 24.20 -23.63
N GLY A 36 11.52 23.94 -23.73
CA GLY A 36 10.53 24.92 -24.20
C GLY A 36 10.53 25.14 -25.72
N PHE A 37 11.15 24.25 -26.50
CA PHE A 37 11.00 24.26 -27.95
C PHE A 37 9.59 23.81 -28.35
N LYS A 38 9.05 24.36 -29.45
CA LYS A 38 7.77 23.95 -30.03
C LYS A 38 7.88 22.60 -30.76
N THR A 39 8.11 21.53 -30.01
CA THR A 39 8.21 20.14 -30.50
C THR A 39 7.23 19.24 -29.77
N PRO A 40 6.81 18.10 -30.35
CA PRO A 40 5.98 17.12 -29.65
C PRO A 40 6.61 16.67 -28.34
N VAL A 41 5.78 16.49 -27.30
CA VAL A 41 6.24 16.01 -26.00
C VAL A 41 6.65 14.55 -26.11
N ASN A 42 7.85 14.21 -25.60
CA ASN A 42 8.35 12.85 -25.52
C ASN A 42 8.77 12.52 -24.08
N TYR A 43 7.90 11.87 -23.32
CA TYR A 43 8.22 11.45 -21.94
C TYR A 43 9.30 10.37 -21.88
N ASP A 44 9.49 9.64 -22.98
CA ASP A 44 10.44 8.52 -23.15
C ASP A 44 11.74 8.97 -23.84
N ASP A 45 12.12 10.24 -23.70
CA ASP A 45 13.32 10.83 -24.33
C ASP A 45 14.67 10.29 -23.83
N ILE A 46 14.63 9.29 -22.94
CA ILE A 46 15.77 8.53 -22.42
C ILE A 46 15.80 7.07 -22.94
N GLU A 47 14.84 6.68 -23.80
CA GLU A 47 14.62 5.32 -24.31
C GLU A 47 15.27 5.01 -25.68
N LEU A 48 16.21 5.83 -26.15
CA LEU A 48 16.85 5.67 -27.46
C LEU A 48 17.90 4.54 -27.49
N TYR A 49 17.48 3.32 -27.15
CA TYR A 49 18.32 2.13 -26.90
C TYR A 49 18.22 1.04 -27.97
N CYS A 50 17.93 1.42 -29.22
CA CYS A 50 17.81 0.50 -30.36
C CYS A 50 16.70 -0.56 -30.20
N GLY A 51 15.81 -0.39 -29.22
CA GLY A 51 14.75 -1.33 -28.88
C GLY A 51 15.18 -2.51 -27.99
N GLY A 52 16.41 -2.51 -27.46
CA GLY A 52 16.89 -3.45 -26.44
C GLY A 52 18.03 -4.32 -26.94
N ILE A 53 18.89 -4.77 -26.01
CA ILE A 53 20.03 -5.66 -26.32
C ILE A 53 19.63 -6.87 -27.18
N SER A 54 18.58 -7.60 -26.80
CA SER A 54 18.10 -8.76 -27.59
C SER A 54 17.55 -8.35 -28.96
N ARG A 55 16.87 -7.21 -29.07
CA ARG A 55 16.32 -6.75 -30.36
C ARG A 55 17.43 -6.28 -31.30
N GLN A 56 18.43 -5.56 -30.78
CA GLN A 56 19.55 -5.08 -31.56
C GLN A 56 20.44 -6.24 -32.00
N TRP A 57 20.90 -7.08 -31.07
CA TRP A 57 21.94 -8.07 -31.34
C TRP A 57 21.38 -9.40 -31.86
N GLU A 58 20.33 -9.95 -31.23
CA GLU A 58 19.79 -11.25 -31.64
C GLU A 58 18.94 -11.15 -32.90
N LYS A 59 18.08 -10.11 -33.01
CA LYS A 59 17.14 -9.97 -34.13
C LYS A 59 17.70 -9.14 -35.29
N ASN A 60 18.36 -8.03 -35.00
CA ASN A 60 18.83 -7.08 -36.01
C ASN A 60 20.34 -7.23 -36.32
N HIS A 61 21.00 -8.27 -35.78
CA HIS A 61 22.43 -8.56 -36.01
C HIS A 61 23.35 -7.35 -35.74
N GLY A 62 23.10 -6.65 -34.63
CA GLY A 62 23.84 -5.47 -34.18
C GLY A 62 23.35 -4.14 -34.77
N LYS A 63 22.44 -4.15 -35.75
CA LYS A 63 21.97 -2.93 -36.41
C LYS A 63 21.03 -2.11 -35.50
N CYS A 64 21.24 -0.80 -35.48
CA CYS A 64 20.43 0.19 -34.77
C CYS A 64 20.02 1.33 -35.71
N GLY A 65 18.96 2.07 -35.36
CA GLY A 65 18.63 3.34 -35.99
C GLY A 65 19.64 4.42 -35.69
N ILE A 66 19.74 5.38 -36.61
CA ILE A 66 20.76 6.43 -36.57
C ILE A 66 20.59 7.31 -35.33
N CYS A 67 19.34 7.51 -34.90
CA CYS A 67 19.00 8.30 -33.73
C CYS A 67 18.51 7.46 -32.54
N GLY A 68 18.78 6.14 -32.55
CA GLY A 68 18.47 5.22 -31.44
C GLY A 68 17.13 4.51 -31.52
N ASP A 69 16.35 4.76 -32.57
CA ASP A 69 15.14 4.00 -32.86
C ASP A 69 15.46 2.53 -33.20
N PRO A 70 14.57 1.57 -32.93
CA PRO A 70 14.77 0.18 -33.35
C PRO A 70 15.00 0.05 -34.86
N TYR A 71 15.89 -0.85 -35.28
CA TYR A 71 16.24 -0.98 -36.70
C TYR A 71 15.07 -1.46 -37.57
N ASP A 72 14.28 -2.37 -37.03
CA ASP A 72 13.08 -2.98 -37.62
C ASP A 72 11.78 -2.31 -37.16
N GLY A 73 11.85 -1.05 -36.70
CA GLY A 73 10.71 -0.31 -36.14
C GLY A 73 10.48 1.06 -36.81
N PRO A 74 9.46 1.81 -36.36
CA PRO A 74 9.21 3.16 -36.83
C PRO A 74 10.38 4.10 -36.47
N ARG A 75 10.79 4.94 -37.41
CA ARG A 75 11.93 5.87 -37.29
C ARG A 75 11.49 7.24 -36.79
N GLU A 76 11.00 7.32 -35.56
CA GLU A 76 10.38 8.54 -35.04
C GLU A 76 11.36 9.69 -34.82
N ASN A 77 12.65 9.39 -34.57
CA ASN A 77 13.69 10.37 -34.30
C ASN A 77 14.58 10.66 -35.52
N GLU A 78 14.37 9.99 -36.66
CA GLU A 78 15.05 10.25 -37.93
C GLU A 78 14.20 11.16 -38.84
N ALA A 79 14.79 11.70 -39.92
CA ALA A 79 14.10 12.66 -40.79
C ALA A 79 12.80 12.09 -41.36
N GLY A 80 11.71 12.86 -41.27
CA GLY A 80 10.36 12.39 -41.60
C GLY A 80 9.61 11.74 -40.43
N GLY A 81 10.29 11.48 -39.31
CA GLY A 81 9.71 11.00 -38.06
C GLY A 81 9.10 12.10 -37.20
N LYS A 82 8.29 11.69 -36.21
CA LYS A 82 7.52 12.56 -35.29
C LYS A 82 8.37 13.59 -34.56
N TYR A 83 9.59 13.22 -34.13
CA TYR A 83 10.47 14.07 -33.33
C TYR A 83 11.52 14.81 -34.16
N ALA A 84 11.70 14.45 -35.43
CA ALA A 84 12.57 15.16 -36.37
C ALA A 84 11.83 16.36 -37.01
N THR A 85 11.57 17.38 -36.20
CA THR A 85 10.80 18.57 -36.60
C THR A 85 11.57 19.55 -37.49
N GLY A 86 12.89 19.35 -37.65
CA GLY A 86 13.77 20.22 -38.45
C GLY A 86 14.18 21.52 -37.76
N ILE A 87 13.85 21.70 -36.47
CA ILE A 87 14.26 22.86 -35.70
C ILE A 87 15.74 22.75 -35.33
N ILE A 88 16.53 23.77 -35.65
CA ILE A 88 17.95 23.85 -35.26
C ILE A 88 18.06 24.19 -33.77
N SER A 89 18.52 23.24 -32.96
CA SER A 89 18.61 23.38 -31.51
C SER A 89 19.67 24.39 -31.04
N ARG A 90 20.79 24.49 -31.75
CA ARG A 90 21.93 25.37 -31.44
C ARG A 90 22.67 25.78 -32.72
N TYR A 91 23.30 26.96 -32.67
CA TYR A 91 24.22 27.44 -33.70
C TYR A 91 25.62 27.62 -33.10
N TYR A 92 26.62 27.23 -33.86
CA TYR A 92 28.04 27.37 -33.51
C TYR A 92 28.79 28.02 -34.68
N HIS A 93 29.97 28.56 -34.40
CA HIS A 93 30.89 28.98 -35.46
C HIS A 93 31.82 27.83 -35.85
N LYS A 94 32.27 27.86 -37.09
CA LYS A 94 33.34 27.00 -37.59
C LYS A 94 34.59 27.11 -36.70
N ASP A 95 35.24 25.96 -36.50
CA ASP A 95 36.42 25.77 -35.64
C ASP A 95 36.22 26.07 -34.13
N GLN A 96 34.96 26.25 -33.69
CA GLN A 96 34.64 26.49 -32.28
C GLN A 96 34.77 25.22 -31.42
N ILE A 97 35.22 25.39 -30.17
CA ILE A 97 35.10 24.37 -29.12
C ILE A 97 33.70 24.46 -28.51
N ILE A 98 32.94 23.38 -28.59
CA ILE A 98 31.58 23.28 -28.07
C ILE A 98 31.55 22.50 -26.75
N THR A 99 30.63 22.85 -25.86
CA THR A 99 30.36 22.06 -24.65
C THR A 99 29.10 21.24 -24.89
N VAL A 100 29.18 19.94 -24.67
CA VAL A 100 28.02 19.03 -24.67
C VAL A 100 27.63 18.65 -23.24
N ASP A 101 26.34 18.52 -22.98
CA ASP A 101 25.74 18.08 -21.71
C ASP A 101 24.91 16.82 -21.94
N VAL A 102 25.34 15.71 -21.33
CA VAL A 102 24.59 14.45 -21.30
C VAL A 102 24.05 14.23 -19.89
N ASP A 103 22.73 14.10 -19.75
CA ASP A 103 22.09 13.74 -18.49
C ASP A 103 21.94 12.22 -18.43
N LEU A 104 22.87 11.59 -17.70
CA LEU A 104 22.90 10.13 -17.52
C LEU A 104 22.14 9.75 -16.24
N LYS A 105 21.00 9.07 -16.39
CA LYS A 105 20.17 8.64 -15.25
C LYS A 105 20.65 7.34 -14.64
N ASN A 106 21.06 6.38 -15.46
CA ASN A 106 21.61 5.10 -15.03
C ASN A 106 22.97 4.90 -15.68
N ASN A 107 23.98 4.61 -14.85
CA ASN A 107 25.33 4.36 -15.30
C ASN A 107 25.55 2.86 -15.52
N HIS A 108 26.00 2.51 -16.72
CA HIS A 108 26.26 1.16 -17.19
C HIS A 108 27.73 0.98 -17.58
N LEU A 109 28.63 1.75 -16.95
CA LEU A 109 30.04 1.84 -17.27
C LEU A 109 30.26 2.22 -18.74
N GLY A 110 31.38 1.84 -19.35
CA GLY A 110 31.64 2.14 -20.76
C GLY A 110 31.99 3.62 -21.04
N TRP A 111 31.58 4.12 -22.20
CA TRP A 111 32.07 5.39 -22.74
C TRP A 111 31.10 6.05 -23.74
N PHE A 112 31.18 7.38 -23.86
CA PHE A 112 30.45 8.15 -24.88
C PHE A 112 31.35 8.51 -26.06
N GLU A 113 30.75 8.65 -27.23
CA GLU A 113 31.32 9.33 -28.38
C GLU A 113 30.29 10.23 -29.06
N PHE A 114 30.82 11.14 -29.88
CA PHE A 114 30.02 12.11 -30.61
C PHE A 114 30.46 12.15 -32.07
N ARG A 115 29.51 11.99 -32.97
CA ARG A 115 29.71 12.06 -34.43
C ARG A 115 28.93 13.22 -35.00
N LEU A 116 29.39 13.74 -36.12
CA LEU A 116 28.75 14.85 -36.82
C LEU A 116 28.52 14.50 -38.30
N CYS A 117 27.41 14.93 -38.87
CA CYS A 117 27.18 14.80 -40.31
C CYS A 117 26.63 16.11 -40.91
N PRO A 118 27.31 16.73 -41.88
CA PRO A 118 26.78 17.88 -42.63
C PRO A 118 25.69 17.42 -43.60
N ASN A 119 24.43 17.48 -43.16
CA ASN A 119 23.30 16.93 -43.90
C ASN A 119 22.58 18.00 -44.75
N ASN A 120 22.54 19.25 -44.28
CA ASN A 120 22.00 20.45 -44.95
C ASN A 120 20.53 20.36 -45.43
N ASN A 121 19.81 19.28 -45.09
CA ASN A 121 18.44 19.07 -45.48
C ASN A 121 17.68 18.30 -44.39
N VAL A 122 16.82 19.01 -43.65
CA VAL A 122 16.03 18.46 -42.53
C VAL A 122 15.09 17.32 -42.93
N LYS A 123 14.71 17.21 -44.20
CA LYS A 123 13.82 16.14 -44.70
C LYS A 123 14.57 14.89 -45.13
N LYS A 124 15.89 14.97 -45.31
CA LYS A 124 16.73 13.82 -45.69
C LYS A 124 17.37 13.22 -44.43
N PRO A 125 17.26 11.90 -44.20
CA PRO A 125 17.95 11.27 -43.07
C PRO A 125 19.46 11.32 -43.30
N ALA A 126 20.22 11.61 -42.23
CA ALA A 126 21.67 11.44 -42.25
C ALA A 126 22.02 9.96 -42.46
N THR A 127 23.25 9.66 -42.88
CA THR A 127 23.74 8.28 -43.02
C THR A 127 24.83 7.99 -42.00
N GLN A 128 24.97 6.73 -41.59
CA GLN A 128 26.03 6.33 -40.66
C GLN A 128 27.42 6.55 -41.28
N GLU A 129 27.58 6.33 -42.59
CA GLU A 129 28.80 6.62 -43.35
C GLU A 129 29.25 8.08 -43.22
N CYS A 130 28.30 9.01 -43.25
CA CYS A 130 28.57 10.44 -43.08
C CYS A 130 29.01 10.76 -41.64
N LEU A 131 28.35 10.16 -40.65
CA LEU A 131 28.66 10.34 -39.23
C LEU A 131 30.05 9.78 -38.88
N ASP A 132 30.39 8.61 -39.42
CA ASP A 132 31.68 7.96 -39.15
C ASP A 132 32.86 8.75 -39.72
N LYS A 133 32.64 9.56 -40.77
CA LYS A 133 33.65 10.47 -41.34
C LYS A 133 34.05 11.59 -40.39
N TYR A 134 33.15 12.05 -39.51
CA TYR A 134 33.41 13.17 -38.60
C TYR A 134 33.20 12.78 -37.13
N LEU A 135 34.05 11.88 -36.62
CA LEU A 135 34.15 11.56 -35.20
C LEU A 135 34.82 12.72 -34.44
N LEU A 136 34.10 13.32 -33.49
CA LEU A 136 34.58 14.50 -32.76
C LEU A 136 35.62 14.14 -31.70
N GLN A 137 36.64 14.98 -31.60
CA GLN A 137 37.72 14.83 -30.63
C GLN A 137 37.47 15.72 -29.41
N ARG A 138 37.88 15.25 -28.23
CA ARG A 138 37.85 16.06 -27.01
C ARG A 138 38.83 17.22 -27.12
N ALA A 139 38.45 18.38 -26.58
CA ALA A 139 39.27 19.59 -26.66
C ALA A 139 40.61 19.49 -25.91
N ASP A 140 40.72 18.57 -24.95
CA ASP A 140 41.92 18.29 -24.14
C ASP A 140 42.91 17.34 -24.83
N GLY A 141 42.62 16.86 -26.04
CA GLY A 141 43.50 15.96 -26.80
C GLY A 141 43.49 14.50 -26.33
N SER A 142 42.63 14.11 -25.38
CA SER A 142 42.57 12.75 -24.84
C SER A 142 41.79 11.74 -25.69
N GLY A 143 41.61 12.03 -26.98
CA GLY A 143 40.92 11.19 -27.97
C GLY A 143 39.42 11.46 -28.09
N SER A 144 38.72 10.56 -28.77
CA SER A 144 37.27 10.64 -29.08
C SER A 144 36.37 9.97 -28.02
N HIS A 145 36.93 9.07 -27.22
CA HIS A 145 36.17 8.25 -26.26
C HIS A 145 36.14 8.91 -24.88
N ILE A 146 34.95 9.10 -24.32
CA ILE A 146 34.74 9.71 -23.00
C ILE A 146 34.34 8.61 -22.01
N LYS A 147 35.29 8.14 -21.21
CA LYS A 147 35.03 7.10 -20.19
C LYS A 147 34.16 7.64 -19.05
N ILE A 148 33.08 6.93 -18.73
CA ILE A 148 32.05 7.42 -17.80
C ILE A 148 32.31 7.00 -16.34
N GLY A 149 33.10 5.94 -16.11
CA GLY A 149 33.37 5.43 -14.77
C GLY A 149 32.06 5.17 -14.03
N ARG A 150 31.93 5.62 -12.77
CA ARG A 150 30.69 5.51 -11.96
C ARG A 150 29.89 6.82 -11.86
N LYS A 151 30.11 7.79 -12.75
CA LYS A 151 29.44 9.11 -12.71
C LYS A 151 27.97 9.03 -13.15
N THR A 152 27.08 9.74 -12.47
CA THR A 152 25.65 9.91 -12.85
C THR A 152 25.28 11.39 -12.81
N GLY A 153 24.16 11.76 -13.46
CA GLY A 153 23.71 13.14 -13.61
C GLY A 153 24.26 13.82 -14.87
N HIS A 154 24.40 15.15 -14.81
CA HIS A 154 24.87 15.96 -15.94
C HIS A 154 26.38 15.82 -16.14
N ILE A 155 26.78 15.35 -17.32
CA ILE A 155 28.17 15.13 -17.72
C ILE A 155 28.52 16.12 -18.81
N TYR A 156 29.34 17.11 -18.46
CA TYR A 156 29.82 18.15 -19.36
C TYR A 156 31.14 17.77 -20.02
N THR A 157 31.21 17.82 -21.35
CA THR A 157 32.44 17.55 -22.11
C THR A 157 32.67 18.62 -23.16
N LYS A 158 33.91 19.07 -23.34
CA LYS A 158 34.30 20.01 -24.41
C LYS A 158 34.79 19.22 -25.63
N LEU A 159 34.19 19.47 -26.79
CA LEU A 159 34.51 18.84 -28.07
C LEU A 159 34.97 19.88 -29.09
N ARG A 160 35.87 19.49 -29.99
CA ARG A 160 36.34 20.32 -31.09
C ARG A 160 35.55 20.00 -32.37
N LEU A 161 34.94 21.01 -32.97
CA LEU A 161 34.29 20.85 -34.28
C LEU A 161 35.34 20.60 -35.39
N PRO A 162 35.01 19.87 -36.47
CA PRO A 162 35.94 19.61 -37.55
C PRO A 162 36.40 20.89 -38.22
N ALA A 163 37.70 20.97 -38.51
CA ALA A 163 38.28 22.14 -39.14
C ALA A 163 37.65 22.37 -40.52
N GLY A 164 37.34 23.62 -40.86
CA GLY A 164 36.87 23.91 -42.21
C GLY A 164 35.36 23.76 -42.44
N LEU A 165 34.63 23.11 -41.54
CA LEU A 165 33.25 22.64 -41.78
C LEU A 165 32.19 23.71 -41.47
N THR A 166 31.25 23.90 -42.40
CA THR A 166 30.02 24.69 -42.22
C THR A 166 28.81 23.89 -42.69
N CYS A 167 27.64 24.15 -42.09
CA CYS A 167 26.39 23.49 -42.45
C CYS A 167 25.18 24.31 -41.99
N SER A 168 24.16 24.37 -42.85
CA SER A 168 22.85 24.94 -42.48
C SER A 168 22.12 24.05 -41.48
N GLN A 169 22.31 22.74 -41.61
CA GLN A 169 21.87 21.73 -40.65
C GLN A 169 22.87 20.56 -40.63
N CYS A 170 23.51 20.38 -39.48
CA CYS A 170 24.28 19.20 -39.14
C CYS A 170 23.51 18.33 -38.16
N VAL A 171 23.65 17.02 -38.29
CA VAL A 171 23.19 16.06 -37.28
C VAL A 171 24.37 15.73 -36.36
N LEU A 172 24.25 16.09 -35.09
CA LEU A 172 25.16 15.65 -34.03
C LEU A 172 24.57 14.40 -33.37
N GLN A 173 25.25 13.26 -33.51
CA GLN A 173 24.87 11.99 -32.88
C GLN A 173 25.70 11.79 -31.62
N TRP A 174 25.04 11.71 -30.47
CA TRP A 174 25.58 11.12 -29.25
C TRP A 174 25.40 9.61 -29.33
N LYS A 175 26.46 8.85 -29.01
CA LYS A 175 26.40 7.39 -28.86
C LYS A 175 27.02 7.00 -27.53
N TYR A 176 26.34 6.14 -26.78
CA TYR A 176 26.80 5.57 -25.53
C TYR A 176 26.95 4.07 -25.67
N HIS A 177 28.19 3.63 -25.54
CA HIS A 177 28.54 2.21 -25.46
C HIS A 177 28.60 1.82 -24.00
N THR A 178 27.69 0.92 -23.59
CA THR A 178 27.71 0.40 -22.23
C THR A 178 28.83 -0.62 -22.03
N GLY A 179 29.18 -0.88 -20.77
CA GLY A 179 30.22 -1.83 -20.39
C GLY A 179 29.82 -2.68 -19.18
N ASN A 180 28.52 -2.88 -18.96
CA ASN A 180 27.98 -3.64 -17.82
C ASN A 180 27.62 -5.09 -18.19
N THR A 181 27.62 -5.45 -19.49
CA THR A 181 27.30 -6.81 -19.91
C THR A 181 28.56 -7.67 -19.86
N TRP A 182 28.50 -8.78 -19.11
CA TRP A 182 29.60 -9.72 -19.00
C TRP A 182 29.74 -10.55 -20.28
N GLY A 183 30.97 -10.74 -20.74
CA GLY A 183 31.24 -11.59 -21.90
C GLY A 183 32.72 -11.94 -22.06
N LYS A 184 33.00 -12.71 -23.11
CA LYS A 184 34.35 -13.12 -23.52
C LYS A 184 34.52 -12.72 -24.98
N GLY A 185 35.20 -11.61 -25.21
CA GLY A 185 35.63 -11.17 -26.55
C GLY A 185 37.03 -11.69 -26.85
N ASP A 186 37.51 -11.44 -28.07
CA ASP A 186 38.79 -11.96 -28.57
C ASP A 186 39.99 -11.65 -27.66
N ASN A 187 39.99 -10.48 -27.00
CA ASN A 187 41.11 -10.02 -26.16
C ASN A 187 40.70 -9.64 -24.73
N CYS A 188 39.47 -9.94 -24.28
CA CYS A 188 39.07 -9.61 -22.92
C CYS A 188 37.98 -10.54 -22.36
N VAL A 189 38.08 -10.86 -21.06
CA VAL A 189 37.13 -11.71 -20.34
C VAL A 189 36.66 -10.94 -19.11
N GLY A 190 35.36 -10.66 -19.03
CA GLY A 190 34.79 -9.92 -17.89
C GLY A 190 33.60 -9.03 -18.22
N MET A 191 33.30 -8.14 -17.29
CA MET A 191 32.25 -7.12 -17.44
C MET A 191 32.66 -6.11 -18.52
N GLY A 192 31.79 -5.87 -19.50
CA GLY A 192 32.06 -4.99 -20.65
C GLY A 192 32.76 -5.66 -21.84
N CYS A 193 32.96 -6.97 -21.77
CA CYS A 193 33.65 -7.76 -22.82
C CYS A 193 32.72 -8.56 -23.73
N SER A 194 31.41 -8.46 -23.54
CA SER A 194 30.44 -9.00 -24.51
C SER A 194 30.50 -8.21 -25.80
N GLU A 195 30.46 -8.89 -26.95
CA GLU A 195 30.28 -8.26 -28.27
C GLU A 195 28.89 -7.63 -28.40
N ALA A 196 27.91 -8.13 -27.66
CA ALA A 196 26.58 -7.55 -27.53
C ALA A 196 26.52 -6.67 -26.28
N GLN A 197 27.00 -5.42 -26.36
CA GLN A 197 26.71 -4.39 -25.34
C GLN A 197 25.44 -3.63 -25.71
N GLU A 198 24.66 -3.20 -24.73
CA GLU A 198 23.55 -2.29 -25.00
C GLU A 198 24.09 -0.93 -25.45
N GLU A 199 23.46 -0.33 -26.45
CA GLU A 199 23.87 0.96 -26.99
C GLU A 199 22.72 1.97 -26.90
N PHE A 200 23.07 3.22 -26.60
CA PHE A 200 22.13 4.34 -26.61
C PHE A 200 22.58 5.42 -27.57
N TYR A 201 21.63 6.08 -28.19
CA TYR A 201 21.90 7.12 -29.18
C TYR A 201 21.08 8.37 -28.89
N GLY A 202 21.44 9.50 -29.50
CA GLY A 202 20.61 10.69 -29.51
C GLY A 202 21.09 11.67 -30.58
N CYS A 203 20.17 12.13 -31.43
CA CYS A 203 20.49 13.11 -32.48
C CYS A 203 20.04 14.51 -32.10
N ALA A 204 20.89 15.50 -32.28
CA ALA A 204 20.55 16.92 -32.22
C ALA A 204 20.82 17.60 -33.56
N ASP A 205 19.91 18.48 -33.99
CA ASP A 205 20.09 19.29 -35.19
C ASP A 205 20.79 20.60 -34.79
N ILE A 206 21.96 20.87 -35.37
CA ILE A 206 22.77 22.07 -35.08
C ILE A 206 23.16 22.80 -36.37
N GLY A 207 23.39 24.11 -36.31
CA GLY A 207 23.94 24.89 -37.41
C GLY A 207 25.39 25.25 -37.16
N ILE A 208 26.25 25.19 -38.18
CA ILE A 208 27.64 25.64 -38.10
C ILE A 208 27.86 26.74 -39.13
N LEU A 209 28.05 27.95 -38.65
CA LEU A 209 28.16 29.18 -39.43
C LEU A 209 29.64 29.55 -39.64
N ASP A 210 29.91 30.37 -40.67
CA ASP A 210 31.23 30.97 -40.84
C ASP A 210 31.61 31.87 -39.66
N LYS A 211 32.92 32.07 -39.52
CA LYS A 211 33.50 32.89 -38.45
C LYS A 211 33.04 34.35 -38.62
N GLY A 212 32.26 34.86 -37.66
CA GLY A 212 31.72 36.23 -37.68
C GLY A 212 30.29 36.38 -38.23
N ALA A 213 29.66 35.31 -38.74
CA ALA A 213 28.27 35.36 -39.18
C ALA A 213 27.29 35.54 -37.99
N PRO A 214 26.26 36.38 -38.07
CA PRO A 214 25.33 36.59 -36.96
C PRO A 214 24.54 35.31 -36.63
N ILE A 215 24.49 34.93 -35.35
CA ILE A 215 23.67 33.81 -34.88
C ILE A 215 22.19 34.21 -34.90
N PRO A 216 21.29 33.42 -35.51
CA PRO A 216 19.85 33.71 -35.50
C PRO A 216 19.30 33.87 -34.06
N SER A 217 18.57 34.96 -33.82
CA SER A 217 18.09 35.39 -32.49
C SER A 217 16.95 34.52 -31.92
N THR A 218 16.39 33.61 -32.71
CA THR A 218 15.11 32.94 -32.42
C THR A 218 15.19 31.72 -31.49
N ILE A 219 16.38 31.30 -31.03
CA ILE A 219 16.52 30.06 -30.25
C ILE A 219 17.49 30.24 -29.07
N ARG A 220 17.11 31.09 -28.11
CA ARG A 220 17.62 30.99 -26.74
C ARG A 220 16.48 30.63 -25.81
N PRO A 221 16.26 29.35 -25.49
CA PRO A 221 15.63 29.02 -24.23
C PRO A 221 16.45 29.65 -23.12
N ARG A 222 15.79 30.28 -22.13
CA ARG A 222 16.40 30.79 -20.90
C ARG A 222 17.15 29.66 -20.17
N THR A 223 18.39 29.40 -20.53
CA THR A 223 19.31 28.66 -19.67
C THR A 223 19.74 29.63 -18.58
N ARG A 224 19.02 29.65 -17.44
CA ARG A 224 19.61 30.14 -16.19
C ARG A 224 20.79 29.22 -15.87
N ARG A 225 21.99 29.58 -16.34
CA ARG A 225 23.23 29.05 -15.76
C ARG A 225 23.27 29.56 -14.32
N PRO A 226 23.36 28.70 -13.28
CA PRO A 226 23.77 29.19 -11.98
C PRO A 226 25.26 29.52 -12.10
N HIS A 227 25.56 30.79 -12.36
CA HIS A 227 26.86 31.32 -11.98
C HIS A 227 26.92 31.25 -10.46
N ILE A 228 27.66 30.29 -9.92
CA ILE A 228 28.12 30.32 -8.54
C ILE A 228 29.10 31.50 -8.47
N ARG A 229 28.60 32.68 -8.12
CA ARG A 229 29.43 33.77 -7.60
C ARG A 229 29.73 33.42 -6.15
N ILE A 230 30.99 33.09 -5.88
CA ILE A 230 31.52 33.05 -4.51
C ILE A 230 31.62 34.52 -4.08
N THR A 231 30.57 35.04 -3.45
CA THR A 231 30.66 36.28 -2.66
C THR A 231 30.83 35.88 -1.21
N THR A 232 32.03 36.11 -0.70
CA THR A 232 32.36 36.11 0.72
C THR A 232 31.49 37.13 1.44
N SER A 233 30.44 36.66 2.12
CA SER A 233 29.72 37.47 3.11
C SER A 233 29.86 36.82 4.49
N HIS A 234 30.10 37.70 5.46
CA HIS A 234 30.41 37.39 6.84
C HIS A 234 29.52 36.29 7.45
N VAL A 235 30.20 35.31 8.03
CA VAL A 235 29.64 34.32 8.95
C VAL A 235 28.99 35.06 10.12
N ARG A 236 27.65 35.21 10.09
CA ARG A 236 26.89 35.38 11.33
C ARG A 236 26.85 34.02 12.02
N LYS A 237 27.30 34.00 13.28
CA LYS A 237 27.20 32.85 14.18
C LYS A 237 25.76 32.29 14.14
N PRO A 238 25.57 30.96 14.07
CA PRO A 238 24.24 30.38 14.15
C PRO A 238 23.66 30.71 15.53
N SER A 239 22.51 31.38 15.53
CA SER A 239 21.60 31.34 16.67
C SER A 239 21.21 29.88 16.92
N GLN A 240 21.08 29.54 18.20
CA GLN A 240 20.71 28.21 18.68
C GLN A 240 19.54 27.61 17.87
N PRO A 241 19.53 26.27 17.66
CA PRO A 241 18.52 25.63 16.86
C PRO A 241 17.16 25.71 17.57
N THR A 242 16.34 26.67 17.19
CA THR A 242 14.91 26.65 17.45
C THR A 242 14.30 25.52 16.64
N ARG A 243 14.09 24.39 17.33
CA ARG A 243 13.35 23.19 16.91
C ARG A 243 13.94 22.44 15.70
N ARG A 244 14.36 21.20 15.97
CA ARG A 244 14.52 20.16 14.94
C ARG A 244 13.29 20.18 14.01
N PRO A 245 13.45 20.17 12.68
CA PRO A 245 12.33 19.86 11.80
C PRO A 245 11.75 18.53 12.22
N ALA A 246 10.45 18.51 12.48
CA ALA A 246 9.72 17.30 12.80
C ALA A 246 9.80 16.35 11.61
N SER A 247 10.57 15.27 11.80
CA SER A 247 10.60 14.04 10.99
C SER A 247 10.65 14.17 9.47
N PHE A 248 11.74 13.68 8.88
CA PHE A 248 11.68 12.98 7.59
C PHE A 248 10.65 11.84 7.70
N LYS A 249 9.37 12.11 7.44
CA LYS A 249 8.30 11.11 7.59
C LYS A 249 7.78 10.54 6.29
N ASN A 250 8.02 11.19 5.17
CA ASN A 250 7.55 10.71 3.88
C ASN A 250 8.71 10.63 2.90
N CYS A 251 9.29 9.44 2.75
CA CYS A 251 10.11 9.13 1.59
C CYS A 251 9.17 9.07 0.38
N HIS A 252 9.20 10.09 -0.47
CA HIS A 252 8.49 10.06 -1.74
C HIS A 252 9.38 9.42 -2.80
N ALA A 253 8.80 8.54 -3.61
CA ALA A 253 9.46 8.05 -4.79
C ALA A 253 9.81 9.25 -5.69
N ILE A 254 11.07 9.37 -6.09
CA ILE A 254 11.55 10.41 -7.00
C ILE A 254 11.93 9.79 -8.35
N GLY A 255 11.69 10.50 -9.45
CA GLY A 255 12.04 10.04 -10.79
C GLY A 255 11.13 8.91 -11.31
N SER A 256 11.69 7.87 -11.93
CA SER A 256 10.97 6.74 -12.55
C SER A 256 10.17 5.88 -11.56
N TRP A 257 10.36 6.09 -10.25
CA TRP A 257 9.65 5.36 -9.20
C TRP A 257 8.30 5.98 -8.83
N VAL A 258 8.02 7.20 -9.29
CA VAL A 258 6.70 7.86 -9.14
C VAL A 258 5.66 7.01 -9.86
N GLY A 259 4.64 6.53 -9.15
CA GLY A 259 3.61 5.64 -9.71
C GLY A 259 3.97 4.15 -9.73
N ILE A 260 5.23 3.74 -9.92
CA ILE A 260 5.61 2.30 -9.87
C ILE A 260 5.50 1.74 -8.45
N TYR A 261 6.06 2.46 -7.48
CA TYR A 261 5.96 2.07 -6.07
C TYR A 261 4.51 2.13 -5.59
N ASP A 262 3.74 3.09 -6.09
CA ASP A 262 2.31 3.21 -5.79
C ASP A 262 1.50 2.07 -6.40
N THR A 263 1.84 1.62 -7.61
CA THR A 263 1.20 0.46 -8.26
C THR A 263 1.54 -0.83 -7.52
N TRP A 264 2.80 -1.04 -7.16
CA TRP A 264 3.21 -2.17 -6.32
C TRP A 264 2.47 -2.15 -4.98
N CYS A 265 2.46 -1.02 -4.28
CA CYS A 265 1.77 -0.89 -3.02
C CYS A 265 0.26 -1.10 -3.18
N LYS A 266 -0.36 -0.61 -4.25
CA LYS A 266 -1.79 -0.82 -4.53
C LYS A 266 -2.15 -2.29 -4.73
N ASP A 267 -1.25 -3.08 -5.34
CA ASP A 267 -1.46 -4.51 -5.59
C ASP A 267 -1.11 -5.41 -4.39
N PHE A 268 -0.06 -5.06 -3.65
CA PHE A 268 0.46 -5.89 -2.55
C PHE A 268 -0.10 -5.50 -1.17
N CYS A 269 -0.53 -4.26 -0.97
CA CYS A 269 -1.13 -3.84 0.31
C CYS A 269 -2.40 -4.65 0.67
N PRO A 270 -3.35 -4.93 -0.24
CA PRO A 270 -4.47 -5.84 0.05
C PRO A 270 -4.00 -7.23 0.52
N LYS A 271 -2.99 -7.80 -0.15
CA LYS A 271 -2.44 -9.12 0.20
C LYS A 271 -1.78 -9.09 1.56
N GLY A 272 -1.01 -8.04 1.86
CA GLY A 272 -0.42 -7.80 3.18
C GLY A 272 -1.48 -7.70 4.27
N GLY A 273 -2.57 -6.97 4.01
CA GLY A 273 -3.73 -6.89 4.90
C GLY A 273 -4.34 -8.26 5.20
N ILE A 274 -4.56 -9.09 4.17
CA ILE A 274 -5.10 -10.45 4.33
C ILE A 274 -4.16 -11.33 5.17
N ILE A 275 -2.85 -11.29 4.91
CA ILE A 275 -1.85 -12.09 5.64
C ILE A 275 -1.79 -11.70 7.12
N VAL A 276 -1.80 -10.40 7.44
CA VAL A 276 -1.88 -9.94 8.84
C VAL A 276 -3.15 -10.50 9.48
N HIS A 277 -4.29 -10.38 8.79
CA HIS A 277 -5.58 -10.82 9.29
C HIS A 277 -5.69 -12.34 9.46
N LEU A 278 -4.94 -13.16 8.71
CA LEU A 278 -4.84 -14.60 8.96
C LEU A 278 -4.26 -14.91 10.35
N ALA A 279 -3.32 -14.11 10.84
CA ALA A 279 -2.80 -14.24 12.20
C ALA A 279 -3.79 -13.67 13.24
N LEU A 280 -4.34 -12.48 12.99
CA LEU A 280 -5.31 -11.83 13.90
C LEU A 280 -6.60 -12.65 14.08
N GLY A 281 -7.03 -13.35 13.03
CA GLY A 281 -8.22 -14.20 13.01
C GLY A 281 -8.11 -15.46 13.84
N SER A 282 -6.92 -15.77 14.39
CA SER A 282 -6.73 -16.85 15.35
C SER A 282 -7.59 -16.69 16.60
N SER A 283 -8.15 -15.50 16.87
CA SER A 283 -9.15 -15.29 17.92
C SER A 283 -10.37 -16.22 17.81
N TYR A 284 -10.74 -16.68 16.60
CA TYR A 284 -11.85 -17.60 16.39
C TYR A 284 -11.48 -19.09 16.58
N ILE A 285 -10.24 -19.42 16.96
CA ILE A 285 -9.86 -20.80 17.30
C ILE A 285 -10.25 -21.16 18.74
N ILE A 286 -10.59 -20.15 19.57
CA ILE A 286 -10.74 -20.32 21.01
C ILE A 286 -11.78 -21.37 21.38
N GLY A 287 -12.90 -21.47 20.64
CA GLY A 287 -13.92 -22.48 20.88
C GLY A 287 -13.46 -23.92 20.62
N ASN A 288 -12.52 -24.13 19.69
CA ASN A 288 -11.89 -25.44 19.50
C ASN A 288 -10.78 -25.66 20.55
N PHE A 289 -9.93 -24.64 20.72
CA PHE A 289 -8.70 -24.74 21.50
C PHE A 289 -8.97 -24.86 23.02
N SER A 290 -10.05 -24.26 23.51
CA SER A 290 -10.46 -24.27 24.93
C SER A 290 -10.72 -25.67 25.46
N THR A 291 -11.30 -26.55 24.63
CA THR A 291 -11.55 -27.94 25.01
C THR A 291 -10.27 -28.67 25.47
N TYR A 292 -9.14 -28.34 24.85
CA TYR A 292 -7.83 -28.92 25.19
C TYR A 292 -7.18 -28.24 26.40
N PHE A 293 -7.02 -26.91 26.39
CA PHE A 293 -6.25 -26.25 27.46
C PHE A 293 -6.98 -26.21 28.81
N ILE A 294 -8.31 -26.21 28.84
CA ILE A 294 -9.07 -26.34 30.09
C ILE A 294 -8.86 -27.74 30.68
N SER A 295 -8.94 -28.79 29.84
CA SER A 295 -8.62 -30.16 30.23
C SER A 295 -7.20 -30.27 30.79
N TYR A 296 -6.21 -29.64 30.14
CA TYR A 296 -4.83 -29.58 30.64
C TYR A 296 -4.72 -28.98 32.04
N MET A 297 -5.32 -27.81 32.27
CA MET A 297 -5.20 -27.11 33.54
C MET A 297 -5.83 -27.88 34.69
N ARG A 298 -6.91 -28.60 34.40
CA ARG A 298 -7.60 -29.48 35.35
C ARG A 298 -6.76 -30.73 35.66
N MET A 299 -6.38 -31.49 34.63
CA MET A 299 -5.69 -32.78 34.80
C MET A 299 -4.26 -32.65 35.31
N ARG A 300 -3.59 -31.53 35.04
CA ARG A 300 -2.26 -31.23 35.60
C ARG A 300 -2.32 -30.52 36.95
N ASN A 301 -3.50 -30.45 37.56
CA ASN A 301 -3.74 -29.84 38.86
C ASN A 301 -3.20 -28.39 38.97
N VAL A 302 -3.24 -27.64 37.86
CA VAL A 302 -2.87 -26.20 37.83
C VAL A 302 -4.04 -25.36 38.32
N SER A 303 -5.26 -25.74 37.95
CA SER A 303 -6.51 -25.13 38.40
C SER A 303 -7.62 -26.20 38.36
N PRO A 304 -7.82 -26.98 39.44
CA PRO A 304 -8.68 -28.16 39.42
C PRO A 304 -10.19 -27.86 39.31
N ASP A 305 -10.61 -26.65 39.67
CA ASP A 305 -12.02 -26.24 39.67
C ASP A 305 -12.49 -25.61 38.36
N ILE A 306 -11.58 -25.41 37.40
CA ILE A 306 -11.85 -24.69 36.16
C ILE A 306 -12.86 -25.42 35.26
N GLN A 307 -13.81 -24.67 34.69
CA GLN A 307 -14.86 -25.17 33.79
C GLN A 307 -14.70 -24.59 32.38
N TYR A 308 -15.40 -25.17 31.38
CA TYR A 308 -15.39 -24.60 30.03
C TYR A 308 -15.98 -23.19 29.98
N THR A 309 -16.97 -22.91 30.83
CA THR A 309 -17.56 -21.57 31.03
C THR A 309 -16.53 -20.53 31.45
N ASP A 310 -15.47 -20.92 32.18
CA ASP A 310 -14.40 -20.00 32.59
C ASP A 310 -13.56 -19.50 31.41
N THR A 311 -13.55 -20.22 30.29
CA THR A 311 -12.92 -19.77 29.03
C THR A 311 -13.43 -18.39 28.61
N ILE A 312 -14.67 -18.04 28.98
CA ILE A 312 -15.23 -16.73 28.65
C ILE A 312 -14.40 -15.60 29.25
N TRP A 313 -13.70 -15.80 30.37
CA TRP A 313 -12.79 -14.80 30.93
C TRP A 313 -11.64 -14.46 29.99
N ILE A 314 -11.12 -15.41 29.22
CA ILE A 314 -10.05 -15.16 28.23
C ILE A 314 -10.60 -14.25 27.13
N VAL A 315 -11.77 -14.59 26.60
CA VAL A 315 -12.45 -13.79 25.57
C VAL A 315 -12.81 -12.41 26.10
N SER A 316 -13.39 -12.32 27.29
CA SER A 316 -13.78 -11.08 27.96
C SER A 316 -12.58 -10.18 28.24
N VAL A 317 -11.47 -10.72 28.76
CA VAL A 317 -10.24 -9.94 28.94
C VAL A 317 -9.72 -9.45 27.60
N GLY A 318 -9.75 -10.29 26.56
CA GLY A 318 -9.35 -9.91 25.20
C GLY A 318 -10.23 -8.82 24.58
N THR A 319 -11.55 -8.90 24.73
CA THR A 319 -12.51 -7.90 24.22
C THR A 319 -12.45 -6.60 25.01
N ILE A 320 -12.38 -6.66 26.35
CA ILE A 320 -12.15 -5.48 27.20
C ILE A 320 -10.85 -4.79 26.81
N THR A 321 -9.77 -5.56 26.66
CA THR A 321 -8.49 -5.02 26.21
C THR A 321 -8.63 -4.36 24.86
N THR A 322 -9.33 -4.99 23.91
CA THR A 322 -9.60 -4.43 22.58
C THR A 322 -10.31 -3.08 22.69
N GLY A 323 -11.34 -2.97 23.52
CA GLY A 323 -12.09 -1.73 23.69
C GLY A 323 -11.28 -0.60 24.32
N PHE A 324 -10.35 -0.91 25.24
CA PHE A 324 -9.46 0.10 25.83
C PHE A 324 -8.27 0.47 24.96
N THR A 325 -7.86 -0.38 24.01
CA THR A 325 -6.59 -0.18 23.28
C THR A 325 -6.75 0.12 21.80
N MET A 326 -7.89 -0.18 21.18
CA MET A 326 -8.03 0.00 19.73
C MET A 326 -7.88 1.46 19.29
N PHE A 327 -8.27 2.46 20.10
CA PHE A 327 -8.05 3.88 19.75
C PHE A 327 -6.56 4.26 19.66
N LEU A 328 -5.66 3.54 20.36
CA LEU A 328 -4.22 3.76 20.31
C LEU A 328 -3.68 3.49 18.90
N SER A 329 -4.36 2.64 18.11
CA SER A 329 -4.00 2.35 16.72
C SER A 329 -3.82 3.62 15.87
N GLY A 330 -4.75 4.57 15.96
CA GLY A 330 -4.70 5.82 15.22
C GLY A 330 -3.65 6.81 15.75
N ILE A 331 -3.29 6.71 17.04
CA ILE A 331 -2.21 7.53 17.63
C ILE A 331 -0.86 6.99 17.19
N LEU A 332 -0.67 5.68 17.24
CA LEU A 332 0.55 5.00 16.84
C LEU A 332 0.78 5.09 15.33
N GLU A 333 -0.25 4.89 14.49
CA GLU A 333 -0.13 5.01 13.03
C GLU A 333 0.31 6.41 12.60
N LYS A 334 -0.22 7.47 13.23
CA LYS A 334 0.23 8.85 12.98
C LYS A 334 1.67 9.11 13.43
N ARG A 335 2.12 8.46 14.51
CA ARG A 335 3.45 8.69 15.09
C ARG A 335 4.54 7.86 14.42
N LEU A 336 4.28 6.60 14.10
CA LEU A 336 5.26 5.61 13.65
C LEU A 336 5.07 5.20 12.19
N GLY A 337 3.94 5.54 11.57
CA GLY A 337 3.52 5.01 10.29
C GLY A 337 2.84 3.64 10.43
N SER A 338 2.13 3.22 9.39
CA SER A 338 1.32 2.00 9.42
C SER A 338 2.15 0.72 9.55
N ARG A 339 3.23 0.60 8.77
CA ARG A 339 4.12 -0.58 8.75
C ARG A 339 4.67 -0.91 10.13
N ILE A 340 5.34 0.06 10.76
CA ILE A 340 5.95 -0.13 12.08
C ILE A 340 4.89 -0.42 13.13
N THR A 341 3.73 0.24 13.05
CA THR A 341 2.61 0.00 13.97
C THR A 341 2.11 -1.45 13.87
N ILE A 342 1.94 -1.99 12.66
CA ILE A 342 1.51 -3.39 12.45
C ILE A 342 2.55 -4.37 12.98
N LEU A 343 3.85 -4.14 12.76
CA LEU A 343 4.91 -5.05 13.22
C LEU A 343 5.00 -5.09 14.74
N LEU A 344 5.02 -3.93 15.40
CA LEU A 344 5.08 -3.84 16.86
C LEU A 344 3.86 -4.52 17.50
N ALA A 345 2.67 -4.26 16.95
CA ALA A 345 1.44 -4.88 17.42
C ALA A 345 1.41 -6.40 17.17
N GLY A 346 1.82 -6.84 15.98
CA GLY A 346 1.88 -8.26 15.62
C GLY A 346 2.87 -9.05 16.47
N TRP A 347 4.04 -8.48 16.78
CA TRP A 347 5.01 -9.11 17.68
C TRP A 347 4.57 -9.10 19.13
N LEU A 348 3.86 -8.06 19.60
CA LEU A 348 3.25 -8.07 20.93
C LEU A 348 2.19 -9.17 21.05
N MET A 349 1.33 -9.32 20.04
CA MET A 349 0.33 -10.40 19.98
C MET A 349 0.98 -11.79 19.99
N SER A 350 1.97 -11.98 19.11
CA SER A 350 2.69 -13.25 18.94
C SER A 350 3.52 -13.60 20.18
N GLY A 351 4.15 -12.60 20.81
CA GLY A 351 4.88 -12.74 22.06
C GLY A 351 3.96 -13.08 23.24
N GLY A 352 2.76 -12.49 23.29
CA GLY A 352 1.72 -12.87 24.26
C GLY A 352 1.32 -14.34 24.16
N LEU A 353 1.11 -14.83 22.94
CA LEU A 353 0.79 -16.24 22.69
C LEU A 353 1.97 -17.18 22.99
N ALA A 354 3.19 -16.81 22.61
CA ALA A 354 4.39 -17.58 22.94
C ALA A 354 4.65 -17.64 24.46
N LEU A 355 4.36 -16.55 25.19
CA LEU A 355 4.43 -16.49 26.65
C LEU A 355 3.43 -17.47 27.29
N THR A 356 2.35 -17.82 26.61
CA THR A 356 1.36 -18.80 27.09
C THR A 356 1.95 -20.18 27.35
N TYR A 357 3.04 -20.56 26.66
CA TYR A 357 3.82 -21.77 26.94
C TYR A 357 4.23 -21.88 28.42
N PHE A 358 4.60 -20.75 29.04
CA PHE A 358 4.98 -20.70 30.45
C PHE A 358 3.78 -20.46 31.35
N SER A 359 2.87 -19.57 30.97
CA SER A 359 1.78 -19.14 31.83
C SER A 359 0.76 -20.24 32.12
N ILE A 360 0.45 -21.09 31.13
CA ILE A 360 -0.50 -22.21 31.28
C ILE A 360 -0.06 -23.22 32.34
N LYS A 361 1.25 -23.31 32.61
CA LYS A 361 1.83 -24.21 33.62
C LYS A 361 1.76 -23.64 35.04
N LYS A 362 1.36 -22.38 35.21
CA LYS A 362 1.44 -21.65 36.48
C LYS A 362 0.07 -21.37 37.09
N SER A 363 -0.81 -20.72 36.37
CA SER A 363 -2.17 -20.42 36.85
C SER A 363 -3.07 -19.94 35.72
N PHE A 364 -4.39 -20.03 35.93
CA PHE A 364 -5.37 -19.47 34.99
C PHE A 364 -5.20 -17.95 34.84
N LEU A 365 -4.89 -17.24 35.92
CA LEU A 365 -4.66 -15.79 35.89
C LEU A 365 -3.47 -15.39 35.01
N MET A 366 -2.37 -16.14 35.04
CA MET A 366 -1.24 -15.86 34.14
C MET A 366 -1.60 -16.16 32.69
N LEU A 367 -2.47 -17.15 32.42
CA LEU A 367 -2.99 -17.42 31.09
C LEU A 367 -3.90 -16.28 30.60
N LEU A 368 -4.74 -15.70 31.46
CA LEU A 368 -5.53 -14.50 31.15
C LEU A 368 -4.64 -13.31 30.78
N PHE A 369 -3.51 -13.13 31.49
CA PHE A 369 -2.57 -12.08 31.19
C PHE A 369 -1.88 -12.27 29.82
N SER A 370 -1.40 -13.48 29.52
CA SER A 370 -0.67 -13.75 28.26
C SER A 370 -1.61 -13.82 27.05
N TYR A 371 -2.65 -14.67 27.12
CA TYR A 371 -3.53 -14.98 25.99
C TYR A 371 -4.77 -14.07 25.91
N GLY A 372 -5.23 -13.50 27.02
CA GLY A 372 -6.30 -12.50 27.00
C GLY A 372 -5.74 -11.10 26.75
N PHE A 373 -4.91 -10.61 27.67
CA PHE A 373 -4.46 -9.21 27.70
C PHE A 373 -3.39 -8.90 26.64
N LEU A 374 -2.20 -9.50 26.69
CA LEU A 374 -1.12 -9.16 25.75
C LEU A 374 -1.49 -9.44 24.29
N TYR A 375 -2.08 -10.62 24.05
CA TYR A 375 -2.64 -10.96 22.75
C TYR A 375 -3.70 -9.94 22.29
N GLY A 376 -4.62 -9.54 23.18
CA GLY A 376 -5.65 -8.55 22.92
C GLY A 376 -5.12 -7.17 22.51
N ILE A 377 -4.05 -6.67 23.16
CA ILE A 377 -3.44 -5.36 22.81
C ILE A 377 -2.85 -5.42 21.39
N GLY A 378 -2.09 -6.46 21.08
CA GLY A 378 -1.48 -6.60 19.76
C GLY A 378 -2.53 -6.76 18.66
N ASN A 379 -3.56 -7.56 18.91
CA ASN A 379 -4.68 -7.76 17.99
C ASN A 379 -5.44 -6.45 17.72
N SER A 380 -5.78 -5.69 18.77
CA SER A 380 -6.57 -4.46 18.66
C SER A 380 -5.85 -3.33 17.90
N ILE A 381 -4.52 -3.24 18.01
CA ILE A 381 -3.74 -2.21 17.34
C ILE A 381 -3.53 -2.55 15.85
N ALA A 382 -3.22 -3.81 15.54
CA ALA A 382 -2.94 -4.24 14.16
C ALA A 382 -4.19 -4.28 13.27
N TYR A 383 -5.35 -4.62 13.85
CA TYR A 383 -6.62 -4.82 13.15
C TYR A 383 -7.06 -3.60 12.32
N PRO A 384 -7.33 -2.42 12.91
CA PRO A 384 -7.87 -1.29 12.14
C PRO A 384 -6.81 -0.64 11.23
N VAL A 385 -5.51 -0.71 11.60
CA VAL A 385 -4.41 -0.09 10.82
C VAL A 385 -4.26 -0.76 9.47
N SER A 386 -4.30 -2.09 9.43
CA SER A 386 -4.16 -2.85 8.20
C SER A 386 -5.36 -2.64 7.27
N ILE A 387 -6.59 -2.58 7.79
CA ILE A 387 -7.79 -2.23 7.00
C ILE A 387 -7.66 -0.81 6.40
N ASN A 388 -7.30 0.17 7.22
CA ASN A 388 -7.18 1.57 6.81
C ASN A 388 -6.13 1.77 5.71
N CYS A 389 -5.02 1.03 5.75
CA CYS A 389 -4.00 1.10 4.70
C CYS A 389 -4.58 0.82 3.33
N VAL A 390 -5.40 -0.24 3.22
CA VAL A 390 -5.98 -0.66 1.95
C VAL A 390 -7.15 0.24 1.54
N MET A 391 -8.00 0.66 2.49
CA MET A 391 -9.09 1.60 2.21
C MET A 391 -8.60 2.92 1.62
N LYS A 392 -7.45 3.43 2.08
CA LYS A 392 -6.82 4.64 1.52
C LYS A 392 -6.47 4.50 0.03
N TRP A 393 -6.14 3.29 -0.45
CA TRP A 393 -5.86 3.02 -1.87
C TRP A 393 -7.12 2.89 -2.74
N PHE A 394 -8.28 2.60 -2.14
CA PHE A 394 -9.52 2.29 -2.85
C PHE A 394 -10.75 3.04 -2.27
N PRO A 395 -10.77 4.39 -2.33
CA PRO A 395 -11.79 5.21 -1.65
C PRO A 395 -13.22 5.03 -2.21
N LYS A 396 -13.40 4.48 -3.41
CA LYS A 396 -14.73 4.24 -4.00
C LYS A 396 -15.35 2.89 -3.60
N LYS A 397 -14.57 1.95 -3.09
CA LYS A 397 -14.97 0.56 -2.80
C LYS A 397 -14.58 0.14 -1.38
N GLU A 398 -14.76 1.07 -0.44
CA GLU A 398 -14.29 0.95 0.95
C GLU A 398 -14.83 -0.29 1.67
N GLY A 399 -16.13 -0.61 1.52
CA GLY A 399 -16.73 -1.78 2.16
C GLY A 399 -16.24 -3.09 1.55
N THR A 400 -16.15 -3.15 0.22
CA THR A 400 -15.64 -4.33 -0.50
C THR A 400 -14.19 -4.60 -0.15
N VAL A 401 -13.36 -3.56 -0.09
CA VAL A 401 -11.93 -3.68 0.21
C VAL A 401 -11.68 -4.01 1.68
N ALA A 402 -12.43 -3.39 2.61
CA ALA A 402 -12.42 -3.82 4.00
C ALA A 402 -12.82 -5.29 4.13
N GLY A 403 -13.88 -5.71 3.42
CA GLY A 403 -14.32 -7.11 3.33
C GLY A 403 -13.22 -8.05 2.82
N ILE A 404 -12.55 -7.71 1.71
CA ILE A 404 -11.42 -8.48 1.14
C ILE A 404 -10.32 -8.67 2.18
N VAL A 405 -9.86 -7.60 2.84
CA VAL A 405 -8.82 -7.70 3.87
C VAL A 405 -9.28 -8.58 5.04
N LEU A 406 -10.51 -8.36 5.49
CA LEU A 406 -11.10 -9.08 6.61
C LEU A 406 -11.38 -10.55 6.30
N THR A 407 -11.45 -10.98 5.02
CA THR A 407 -11.58 -12.40 4.69
C THR A 407 -10.44 -13.22 5.27
N GLY A 408 -9.21 -12.68 5.34
CA GLY A 408 -8.09 -13.36 5.99
C GLY A 408 -8.40 -13.73 7.45
N TYR A 409 -9.09 -12.86 8.17
CA TYR A 409 -9.47 -13.11 9.56
C TYR A 409 -10.63 -14.10 9.67
N GLY A 410 -11.52 -14.16 8.66
CA GLY A 410 -12.53 -15.21 8.57
C GLY A 410 -11.93 -16.59 8.27
N VAL A 411 -11.02 -16.70 7.29
CA VAL A 411 -10.39 -17.96 6.89
C VAL A 411 -9.39 -18.49 7.93
N ALA A 412 -8.90 -17.64 8.85
CA ALA A 412 -7.90 -18.02 9.85
C ALA A 412 -8.24 -19.33 10.59
N SER A 413 -9.45 -19.46 11.14
CA SER A 413 -9.86 -20.68 11.85
C SER A 413 -9.95 -21.92 10.97
N PHE A 414 -10.21 -21.79 9.67
CA PHE A 414 -10.20 -22.92 8.74
C PHE A 414 -8.80 -23.51 8.62
N ILE A 415 -7.76 -22.68 8.72
CA ILE A 415 -6.37 -23.09 8.70
C ILE A 415 -5.93 -23.59 10.08
N TRP A 416 -6.24 -22.81 11.12
CA TRP A 416 -5.69 -23.03 12.46
C TRP A 416 -6.43 -24.11 13.26
N ASN A 417 -7.75 -24.31 13.08
CA ASN A 417 -8.46 -25.37 13.83
C ASN A 417 -7.95 -26.77 13.46
N PRO A 418 -7.84 -27.17 12.17
CA PRO A 418 -7.27 -28.46 11.81
C PRO A 418 -5.81 -28.57 12.26
N PHE A 419 -5.02 -27.48 12.15
CA PHE A 419 -3.65 -27.47 12.63
C PHE A 419 -3.58 -27.79 14.13
N ILE A 420 -4.40 -27.14 14.96
CA ILE A 420 -4.44 -27.36 16.42
C ILE A 420 -4.89 -28.79 16.73
N THR A 421 -5.98 -29.25 16.12
CA THR A 421 -6.52 -30.59 16.36
C THR A 421 -5.55 -31.68 15.91
N LEU A 422 -4.92 -31.57 14.73
CA LEU A 422 -3.91 -32.53 14.27
C LEU A 422 -2.62 -32.48 15.10
N TYR A 423 -2.24 -31.30 15.60
CA TYR A 423 -1.06 -31.15 16.45
C TYR A 423 -1.28 -31.73 17.85
N ILE A 424 -2.45 -31.48 18.46
CA ILE A 424 -2.75 -31.87 19.84
C ILE A 424 -3.32 -33.29 19.90
N ASN A 425 -4.32 -33.59 19.08
CA ASN A 425 -5.10 -34.83 19.05
C ASN A 425 -5.05 -35.55 17.68
N PRO A 426 -3.87 -36.03 17.23
CA PRO A 426 -3.71 -36.74 15.96
C PRO A 426 -4.48 -38.07 15.89
N GLU A 427 -4.66 -38.75 17.03
CA GLU A 427 -5.32 -40.06 17.11
C GLU A 427 -6.85 -39.97 17.32
N ASN A 428 -7.41 -38.75 17.34
CA ASN A 428 -8.84 -38.51 17.59
C ASN A 428 -9.36 -39.13 18.89
N GLU A 429 -8.59 -38.98 19.95
CA GLU A 429 -9.01 -39.36 21.29
C GLU A 429 -10.33 -38.65 21.63
N ILE A 430 -11.20 -39.34 22.35
CA ILE A 430 -12.49 -38.83 22.83
C ILE A 430 -12.29 -38.37 24.28
N PRO A 431 -12.97 -37.31 24.75
CA PRO A 431 -13.03 -37.00 26.17
C PRO A 431 -13.45 -38.22 26.99
N ASP A 432 -12.66 -38.59 28.00
CA ASP A 432 -12.81 -39.82 28.78
C ASP A 432 -13.11 -39.56 30.26
N PHE A 433 -13.17 -38.28 30.66
CA PHE A 433 -13.35 -37.89 32.04
C PHE A 433 -14.56 -36.96 32.23
N HIS A 434 -15.59 -37.46 32.90
CA HIS A 434 -16.87 -36.77 33.09
C HIS A 434 -16.97 -36.13 34.48
N ILE A 435 -17.16 -34.80 34.55
CA ILE A 435 -17.41 -34.06 35.80
C ILE A 435 -18.48 -33.00 35.58
N ASN A 436 -19.46 -32.91 36.48
CA ASN A 436 -20.49 -31.87 36.50
C ASN A 436 -21.25 -31.70 35.16
N GLY A 437 -21.45 -32.79 34.42
CA GLY A 437 -22.11 -32.78 33.11
C GLY A 437 -21.25 -32.24 31.96
N GLU A 438 -19.93 -32.14 32.14
CA GLU A 438 -18.97 -31.76 31.11
C GLU A 438 -17.88 -32.85 30.94
N ASP A 439 -17.40 -33.00 29.70
CA ASP A 439 -16.46 -34.05 29.32
C ASP A 439 -15.07 -33.47 29.06
N TYR A 440 -14.04 -34.06 29.67
CA TYR A 440 -12.65 -33.58 29.62
C TYR A 440 -11.68 -34.65 29.09
N PHE A 441 -10.55 -34.21 28.54
CA PHE A 441 -9.47 -35.07 28.07
C PHE A 441 -8.47 -35.39 29.19
N SER A 442 -8.24 -36.67 29.48
CA SER A 442 -7.27 -37.12 30.49
C SER A 442 -5.94 -37.66 29.91
N GLN A 443 -5.89 -37.90 28.60
CA GLN A 443 -4.78 -38.58 27.94
C GLN A 443 -3.46 -37.80 28.05
N LYS A 444 -2.44 -38.43 28.68
CA LYS A 444 -1.18 -37.77 29.03
C LYS A 444 -0.45 -37.15 27.82
N GLU A 445 -0.33 -37.90 26.73
CA GLU A 445 0.38 -37.48 25.52
C GLU A 445 -0.29 -36.28 24.84
N LEU A 446 -1.62 -36.30 24.75
CA LEU A 446 -2.41 -35.18 24.23
C LEU A 446 -2.16 -33.91 25.07
N LEU A 447 -2.20 -34.06 26.39
CA LEU A 447 -2.01 -32.95 27.31
C LEU A 447 -0.61 -32.33 27.25
N ASP A 448 0.44 -33.15 27.10
CA ASP A 448 1.83 -32.66 27.03
C ASP A 448 2.13 -31.82 25.78
N ARG A 449 1.34 -31.98 24.70
CA ARG A 449 1.48 -31.18 23.47
C ARG A 449 0.94 -29.75 23.60
N ILE A 450 0.00 -29.50 24.51
CA ILE A 450 -0.74 -28.22 24.59
C ILE A 450 0.16 -27.00 24.80
N PRO A 451 1.08 -26.95 25.79
CA PRO A 451 1.94 -25.79 25.96
C PRO A 451 2.79 -25.50 24.71
N SER A 452 3.33 -26.55 24.08
CA SER A 452 4.16 -26.41 22.88
C SER A 452 3.37 -25.86 21.67
N CYS A 453 2.08 -26.19 21.56
CA CYS A 453 1.20 -25.65 20.52
C CYS A 453 1.12 -24.12 20.57
N PHE A 454 0.98 -23.53 21.77
CA PHE A 454 1.00 -22.07 21.94
C PHE A 454 2.30 -21.42 21.45
N LEU A 455 3.45 -22.04 21.75
CA LEU A 455 4.76 -21.55 21.30
C LEU A 455 4.88 -21.58 19.77
N VAL A 456 4.49 -22.69 19.14
CA VAL A 456 4.53 -22.86 17.69
C VAL A 456 3.61 -21.86 17.00
N LEU A 457 2.38 -21.69 17.48
CA LEU A 457 1.44 -20.69 16.95
C LEU A 457 2.00 -19.27 17.10
N GLY A 458 2.64 -18.94 18.22
CA GLY A 458 3.30 -17.63 18.41
C GLY A 458 4.38 -17.36 17.36
N ILE A 459 5.22 -18.35 17.05
CA ILE A 459 6.26 -18.21 16.02
C ILE A 459 5.63 -18.03 14.63
N ILE A 460 4.64 -18.86 14.29
CA ILE A 460 3.94 -18.78 13.00
C ILE A 460 3.29 -17.40 12.84
N PHE A 461 2.57 -16.91 13.85
CA PHE A 461 1.90 -15.61 13.76
C PHE A 461 2.88 -14.44 13.69
N SER A 462 4.07 -14.56 14.29
CA SER A 462 5.14 -13.57 14.13
C SER A 462 5.62 -13.48 12.68
N VAL A 463 5.77 -14.62 12.00
CA VAL A 463 6.14 -14.65 10.57
C VAL A 463 5.05 -14.06 9.70
N PHE A 464 3.78 -14.43 9.92
CA PHE A 464 2.64 -13.88 9.17
C PHE A 464 2.53 -12.36 9.35
N THR A 465 2.60 -11.87 10.59
CA THR A 465 2.53 -10.43 10.88
C THR A 465 3.74 -9.67 10.35
N PHE A 466 4.93 -10.28 10.31
CA PHE A 466 6.11 -9.70 9.68
C PHE A 466 5.94 -9.56 8.16
N VAL A 467 5.61 -10.65 7.47
CA VAL A 467 5.42 -10.66 6.00
C VAL A 467 4.28 -9.71 5.62
N GLY A 468 3.13 -9.82 6.29
CA GLY A 468 1.98 -8.97 6.04
C GLY A 468 2.24 -7.50 6.36
N GLY A 469 2.99 -7.21 7.43
CA GLY A 469 3.40 -5.85 7.81
C GLY A 469 4.34 -5.20 6.80
N MET A 470 5.27 -5.96 6.22
CA MET A 470 6.17 -5.47 5.16
C MET A 470 5.43 -5.09 3.87
N LEU A 471 4.39 -5.85 3.53
CA LEU A 471 3.58 -5.62 2.32
C LEU A 471 2.58 -4.46 2.48
N ASN A 472 2.24 -4.06 3.72
CA ASN A 472 1.33 -2.95 3.95
C ASN A 472 1.98 -1.62 3.56
N CYS A 473 1.28 -0.81 2.78
CA CYS A 473 1.71 0.54 2.42
C CYS A 473 0.57 1.53 2.58
N THR A 474 0.88 2.75 3.00
CA THR A 474 -0.03 3.90 2.84
C THR A 474 0.30 4.65 1.55
N PRO A 475 -0.71 5.13 0.80
CA PRO A 475 -0.45 6.03 -0.31
C PRO A 475 0.22 7.31 0.19
N PRO A 476 1.05 7.97 -0.63
CA PRO A 476 1.59 9.28 -0.31
C PRO A 476 0.42 10.24 -0.05
N SER A 477 0.50 11.01 1.04
CA SER A 477 -0.53 12.00 1.35
C SER A 477 -0.62 13.02 0.21
N GLU A 478 -1.82 13.25 -0.33
CA GLU A 478 -2.15 14.47 -1.06
C GLU A 478 -2.09 15.63 -0.07
N GLU A 479 -0.89 16.05 0.30
CA GLU A 479 -0.73 17.38 0.87
C GLU A 479 -0.94 18.33 -0.30
N LYS A 480 -2.09 19.01 -0.32
CA LYS A 480 -2.27 20.19 -1.17
C LYS A 480 -1.03 21.04 -0.95
N ILE A 481 -0.23 21.22 -2.00
CA ILE A 481 0.84 22.20 -2.00
C ILE A 481 0.20 23.48 -1.49
N PRO A 482 0.63 24.04 -0.35
CA PRO A 482 0.00 25.24 0.15
C PRO A 482 0.14 26.30 -0.95
N ASP A 483 -0.95 27.01 -1.25
CA ASP A 483 -1.03 28.06 -2.28
C ASP A 483 -0.02 29.21 -2.07
N THR A 484 0.86 29.10 -1.08
CA THR A 484 1.94 30.04 -0.75
C THR A 484 3.13 30.03 -1.73
N ILE A 485 3.10 29.25 -2.81
CA ILE A 485 4.11 29.36 -3.90
C ILE A 485 3.59 30.19 -5.09
N LEU A 486 2.33 30.63 -5.08
CA LEU A 486 1.87 31.73 -5.93
C LEU A 486 2.08 33.05 -5.18
N LEU A 487 3.35 33.46 -5.04
CA LEU A 487 3.65 34.88 -4.81
C LEU A 487 3.20 35.64 -6.05
N PRO A 488 2.27 36.62 -5.94
CA PRO A 488 2.06 37.58 -7.00
C PRO A 488 3.36 38.38 -7.13
N LEU A 489 4.08 38.19 -8.23
CA LEU A 489 5.14 39.10 -8.65
C LEU A 489 4.53 40.41 -9.14
N THR A 490 3.87 41.15 -8.24
CA THR A 490 3.53 42.56 -8.43
C THR A 490 3.44 43.21 -7.06
N LYS A 491 4.59 43.58 -6.53
CA LYS A 491 4.82 44.82 -5.75
C LYS A 491 6.28 44.82 -5.33
N ASN A 492 7.05 45.60 -6.06
CA ASN A 492 8.22 46.35 -5.61
C ASN A 492 8.43 47.40 -6.70
N ALA A 493 7.72 48.52 -6.59
CA ALA A 493 8.23 49.79 -7.05
C ALA A 493 8.74 50.45 -5.78
N ASP A 494 10.04 50.74 -5.80
CA ASP A 494 10.80 51.30 -4.70
C ASP A 494 10.24 52.68 -4.32
N HIS A 495 10.14 52.92 -3.01
CA HIS A 495 10.09 54.27 -2.47
C HIS A 495 11.54 54.73 -2.35
N ASP A 496 11.95 55.69 -3.18
CA ASP A 496 12.94 56.69 -2.80
C ASP A 496 12.46 58.07 -3.30
N GLU A 497 12.56 58.98 -2.34
CA GLU A 497 12.19 60.38 -2.16
C GLU A 497 12.16 61.37 -3.36
N ASN A 498 11.32 62.39 -3.13
CA ASN A 498 11.38 63.80 -3.57
C ASN A 498 10.74 64.20 -4.91
N GLY A 499 9.80 65.13 -4.81
CA GLY A 499 9.80 66.35 -5.62
C GLY A 499 8.89 66.40 -6.84
N GLU A 500 7.91 67.30 -6.75
CA GLU A 500 7.40 68.19 -7.81
C GLU A 500 6.26 67.68 -8.74
N GLU A 501 5.34 68.63 -8.92
CA GLU A 501 4.11 68.63 -9.72
C GLU A 501 4.42 68.59 -11.21
N GLU A 502 3.49 68.06 -12.03
CA GLU A 502 2.97 68.67 -13.27
C GLU A 502 2.10 67.65 -14.05
N ASP A 503 0.81 67.98 -14.14
CA ASP A 503 -0.05 68.11 -15.31
C ASP A 503 -0.04 67.14 -16.51
N GLU A 504 -1.29 66.86 -16.91
CA GLU A 504 -1.84 66.68 -18.26
C GLU A 504 -1.79 65.30 -18.99
N ASP A 505 -3.02 64.79 -19.16
CA ASP A 505 -3.65 64.26 -20.38
C ASP A 505 -3.24 62.90 -20.96
N GLU A 506 -4.18 61.93 -20.94
CA GLU A 506 -5.06 61.67 -22.10
C GLU A 506 -5.94 60.41 -21.93
N GLU A 507 -7.21 60.61 -22.29
CA GLU A 507 -8.19 59.69 -22.89
C GLU A 507 -8.68 58.42 -22.16
N HIS A 508 -9.91 58.59 -21.65
CA HIS A 508 -10.93 57.57 -21.47
C HIS A 508 -11.24 56.77 -22.74
N ILE A 509 -11.14 55.44 -22.68
CA ILE A 509 -12.05 54.54 -23.41
C ILE A 509 -12.67 53.57 -22.40
N GLU A 510 -13.88 53.91 -22.01
CA GLU A 510 -14.82 53.07 -21.28
C GLU A 510 -15.53 52.14 -22.29
N TYR A 511 -15.25 50.84 -22.23
CA TYR A 511 -16.12 49.79 -22.78
C TYR A 511 -16.15 48.58 -21.84
N ASP A 512 -17.37 48.20 -21.47
CA ASP A 512 -17.81 46.97 -20.80
C ASP A 512 -17.31 46.66 -19.37
N ARG A 513 -17.81 47.47 -18.43
CA ARG A 513 -18.06 47.07 -17.04
C ARG A 513 -19.30 46.15 -16.95
N GLN A 514 -19.31 45.01 -17.63
CA GLN A 514 -20.28 43.92 -17.42
C GLN A 514 -19.68 42.56 -17.74
N LEU A 515 -18.69 42.11 -16.94
CA LEU A 515 -18.36 40.67 -16.76
C LEU A 515 -17.39 40.45 -15.59
N ILE A 516 -17.50 41.26 -14.53
CA ILE A 516 -17.07 40.79 -13.21
C ILE A 516 -18.24 39.98 -12.68
N HIS A 517 -18.30 38.72 -13.09
CA HIS A 517 -18.95 37.73 -12.25
C HIS A 517 -18.30 37.90 -10.88
N LYS A 518 -19.09 38.32 -9.89
CA LYS A 518 -18.78 38.09 -8.48
C LYS A 518 -18.13 36.71 -8.43
N PRO A 519 -17.03 36.49 -7.70
CA PRO A 519 -16.75 35.16 -7.22
C PRO A 519 -17.93 34.82 -6.32
N GLU A 520 -19.01 34.32 -6.91
CA GLU A 520 -19.91 33.42 -6.24
C GLU A 520 -18.97 32.40 -5.65
N THR A 521 -19.00 32.42 -4.33
CA THR A 521 -18.40 31.44 -3.48
C THR A 521 -18.88 30.07 -3.97
N LYS A 522 -18.15 29.49 -4.93
CA LYS A 522 -18.00 28.05 -5.02
C LYS A 522 -17.34 27.65 -3.71
N LYS A 523 -18.19 27.50 -2.70
CA LYS A 523 -18.12 26.40 -1.75
C LYS A 523 -18.12 25.11 -2.58
N GLU A 524 -17.02 24.84 -3.28
CA GLU A 524 -16.63 23.46 -3.44
C GLU A 524 -16.40 22.96 -2.01
N SER A 525 -17.20 21.96 -1.66
CA SER A 525 -17.27 21.29 -0.39
C SER A 525 -15.88 20.96 0.14
N LEU A 526 -15.33 21.86 0.95
CA LEU A 526 -14.35 21.49 1.95
C LEU A 526 -15.09 20.53 2.89
N GLU A 527 -15.04 19.22 2.61
CA GLU A 527 -15.54 18.19 3.50
C GLU A 527 -15.01 18.50 4.89
N ARG A 528 -15.91 18.92 5.78
CA ARG A 528 -15.55 19.37 7.13
C ARG A 528 -15.14 18.12 7.91
N GLU A 529 -13.86 17.73 7.83
CA GLU A 529 -13.33 16.54 8.49
C GLU A 529 -13.60 16.60 9.99
N ILE A 530 -14.26 15.57 10.54
CA ILE A 530 -14.76 15.60 11.92
C ILE A 530 -13.62 15.16 12.86
N THR A 531 -13.25 16.02 13.81
CA THR A 531 -12.27 15.65 14.86
C THR A 531 -12.89 14.68 15.87
N PRO A 532 -12.10 13.85 16.59
CA PRO A 532 -12.65 12.91 17.57
C PRO A 532 -13.51 13.58 18.65
N LYS A 533 -13.12 14.78 19.12
CA LYS A 533 -13.92 15.57 20.07
C LYS A 533 -15.26 16.01 19.50
N MET A 534 -15.31 16.31 18.21
CA MET A 534 -16.56 16.64 17.52
C MET A 534 -17.41 15.39 17.27
N ALA A 535 -16.79 14.26 16.92
CA ALA A 535 -17.47 12.99 16.70
C ALA A 535 -18.27 12.56 17.93
N LEU A 536 -17.68 12.66 19.14
CA LEU A 536 -18.35 12.37 20.41
C LEU A 536 -19.55 13.28 20.74
N LYS A 537 -19.70 14.42 20.06
CA LYS A 537 -20.88 15.30 20.18
C LYS A 537 -21.98 14.95 19.18
N THR A 538 -21.72 14.07 18.23
CA THR A 538 -22.69 13.70 17.19
C THR A 538 -23.59 12.56 17.65
N ARG A 539 -24.90 12.66 17.37
CA ARG A 539 -25.85 11.56 17.60
C ARG A 539 -25.47 10.30 16.82
N GLN A 540 -24.89 10.44 15.62
CA GLN A 540 -24.53 9.31 14.77
C GLN A 540 -23.41 8.44 15.36
N PHE A 541 -22.50 9.02 16.15
CA PHE A 541 -21.48 8.25 16.86
C PHE A 541 -22.12 7.26 17.85
N TYR A 542 -23.05 7.73 18.68
CA TYR A 542 -23.73 6.89 19.66
C TYR A 542 -24.66 5.85 19.04
N LEU A 543 -25.28 6.16 17.90
CA LEU A 543 -26.07 5.16 17.17
C LEU A 543 -25.18 4.02 16.64
N LEU A 544 -24.04 4.33 16.03
CA LEU A 544 -23.07 3.31 15.60
C LEU A 544 -22.49 2.53 16.78
N TRP A 545 -22.24 3.21 17.90
CA TRP A 545 -21.79 2.58 19.14
C TRP A 545 -22.82 1.59 19.69
N LEU A 546 -24.11 1.97 19.75
CA LEU A 546 -25.18 1.09 20.24
C LEU A 546 -25.43 -0.09 19.29
N ILE A 547 -25.40 0.14 17.97
CA ILE A 547 -25.49 -0.93 16.96
C ILE A 547 -24.38 -1.96 17.19
N LEU A 548 -23.13 -1.51 17.34
CA LEU A 548 -21.99 -2.41 17.58
C LEU A 548 -22.11 -3.14 18.93
N LEU A 549 -22.54 -2.45 19.99
CA LEU A 549 -22.71 -3.03 21.33
C LEU A 549 -23.66 -4.23 21.32
N PHE A 550 -24.90 -4.02 20.87
CA PHE A 550 -25.94 -5.05 20.94
C PHE A 550 -25.64 -6.23 20.02
N LEU A 551 -25.03 -5.97 18.86
CA LEU A 551 -24.65 -7.04 17.95
C LEU A 551 -23.48 -7.89 18.49
N ASN A 552 -22.44 -7.25 19.05
CA ASN A 552 -21.34 -7.98 19.69
C ASN A 552 -21.86 -8.81 20.87
N GLN A 553 -22.73 -8.24 21.70
CA GLN A 553 -23.32 -8.96 22.82
C GLN A 553 -24.10 -10.20 22.38
N SER A 554 -24.78 -10.13 21.23
CA SER A 554 -25.54 -11.26 20.66
C SER A 554 -24.65 -12.40 20.15
N THR A 555 -23.38 -12.12 19.83
CA THR A 555 -22.52 -13.03 19.04
C THR A 555 -21.31 -13.54 19.81
N ASP A 556 -20.82 -12.79 20.80
CA ASP A 556 -19.68 -13.17 21.65
C ASP A 556 -19.95 -14.48 22.42
N PHE A 557 -21.18 -14.66 22.94
CA PHE A 557 -21.59 -15.87 23.66
C PHE A 557 -21.57 -17.11 22.76
N PHE A 558 -22.25 -17.04 21.60
CA PHE A 558 -22.32 -18.14 20.64
C PHE A 558 -20.94 -18.51 20.08
N SER A 559 -20.17 -17.54 19.62
CA SER A 559 -18.86 -17.80 18.98
C SER A 559 -17.85 -18.48 19.91
N SER A 560 -17.96 -18.24 21.22
CA SER A 560 -17.07 -18.82 22.23
C SER A 560 -17.48 -20.23 22.66
N LEU A 561 -18.78 -20.54 22.64
CA LEU A 561 -19.33 -21.75 23.27
C LEU A 561 -20.08 -22.67 22.31
N TYR A 562 -20.09 -22.40 20.99
CA TYR A 562 -20.80 -23.25 20.03
C TYR A 562 -20.36 -24.72 20.16
N LYS A 563 -19.05 -25.01 20.18
CA LYS A 563 -18.53 -26.39 20.30
C LYS A 563 -18.96 -27.05 21.61
N ALA A 564 -18.89 -26.32 22.72
CA ALA A 564 -19.32 -26.82 24.03
C ALA A 564 -20.82 -27.15 24.05
N TYR A 565 -21.66 -26.34 23.40
CA TYR A 565 -23.08 -26.67 23.22
C TYR A 565 -23.27 -27.87 22.30
N GLY A 566 -22.54 -27.97 21.18
CA GLY A 566 -22.62 -29.13 20.28
C GLY A 566 -22.23 -30.45 20.96
N GLN A 567 -21.27 -30.42 21.87
CA GLN A 567 -20.81 -31.60 22.62
C GLN A 567 -21.87 -32.19 23.56
N THR A 568 -22.95 -31.46 23.90
CA THR A 568 -24.00 -32.01 24.78
C THR A 568 -24.82 -33.10 24.10
N PHE A 569 -24.85 -33.15 22.77
CA PHE A 569 -25.58 -34.17 22.00
C PHE A 569 -24.81 -34.74 20.79
N ILE A 570 -23.60 -34.25 20.48
CA ILE A 570 -22.74 -34.72 19.38
C ILE A 570 -21.38 -35.20 19.92
N HIS A 571 -21.12 -36.50 19.82
CA HIS A 571 -19.87 -37.11 20.33
C HIS A 571 -18.70 -37.16 19.33
N ASN A 572 -18.88 -36.67 18.11
CA ASN A 572 -17.83 -36.67 17.07
C ASN A 572 -17.06 -35.34 17.06
N ASP A 573 -15.87 -35.33 17.67
CA ASP A 573 -15.03 -34.11 17.79
C ASP A 573 -14.57 -33.59 16.42
N TYR A 574 -14.15 -34.47 15.50
CA TYR A 574 -13.80 -34.07 14.13
C TYR A 574 -14.94 -33.38 13.41
N PHE A 575 -16.18 -33.86 13.59
CA PHE A 575 -17.36 -33.24 13.00
C PHE A 575 -17.60 -31.82 13.56
N LEU A 576 -17.51 -31.65 14.87
CA LEU A 576 -17.66 -30.33 15.51
C LEU A 576 -16.52 -29.37 15.12
N ALA A 577 -15.28 -29.87 15.04
CA ALA A 577 -14.14 -29.11 14.54
C ALA A 577 -14.31 -28.73 13.07
N MET A 578 -14.84 -29.64 12.24
CA MET A 578 -15.14 -29.40 10.83
C MET A 578 -16.25 -28.36 10.67
N ILE A 579 -17.32 -28.38 11.46
CA ILE A 579 -18.34 -27.32 11.46
C ILE A 579 -17.72 -25.97 11.82
N GLY A 580 -16.85 -25.93 12.83
CA GLY A 580 -16.11 -24.72 13.18
C GLY A 580 -15.28 -24.19 12.00
N ALA A 581 -14.59 -25.09 11.30
CA ALA A 581 -13.81 -24.76 10.10
C ALA A 581 -14.71 -24.26 8.94
N LEU A 582 -15.82 -24.94 8.64
CA LEU A 582 -16.79 -24.52 7.62
C LEU A 582 -17.45 -23.19 7.98
N GLY A 583 -17.79 -22.98 9.26
CA GLY A 583 -18.29 -21.72 9.78
C GLY A 583 -17.30 -20.59 9.52
N SER A 584 -16.00 -20.82 9.70
CA SER A 584 -14.97 -19.82 9.40
C SER A 584 -14.84 -19.49 7.90
N VAL A 585 -15.08 -20.46 7.00
CA VAL A 585 -15.23 -20.18 5.56
C VAL A 585 -16.47 -19.31 5.33
N GLY A 586 -17.59 -19.61 5.99
CA GLY A 586 -18.78 -18.78 6.01
C GLY A 586 -18.49 -17.35 6.49
N ASN A 587 -17.66 -17.20 7.53
CA ASN A 587 -17.21 -15.90 8.06
C ASN A 587 -16.43 -15.09 7.00
N ALA A 588 -15.54 -15.74 6.26
CA ALA A 588 -14.83 -15.09 5.17
C ALA A 588 -15.77 -14.65 4.04
N ILE A 589 -16.68 -15.53 3.61
CA ILE A 589 -17.68 -15.22 2.58
C ILE A 589 -18.59 -14.09 3.04
N SER A 590 -19.03 -14.11 4.30
CA SER A 590 -19.86 -13.08 4.94
C SER A 590 -19.25 -11.69 4.78
N ARG A 591 -17.97 -11.54 5.15
CA ARG A 591 -17.26 -10.25 5.11
C ARG A 591 -17.17 -9.70 3.69
N LEU A 592 -16.90 -10.55 2.70
CA LEU A 592 -16.87 -10.15 1.29
C LEU A 592 -18.27 -9.78 0.79
N MET A 593 -19.26 -10.65 1.05
CA MET A 593 -20.64 -10.50 0.62
C MET A 593 -21.27 -9.22 1.18
N TRP A 594 -21.23 -9.03 2.50
CA TRP A 594 -21.79 -7.84 3.14
C TRP A 594 -21.01 -6.58 2.82
N GLY A 595 -19.68 -6.65 2.65
CA GLY A 595 -18.88 -5.52 2.17
C GLY A 595 -19.34 -5.03 0.79
N PHE A 596 -19.59 -5.96 -0.14
CA PHE A 596 -20.11 -5.65 -1.47
C PHE A 596 -21.55 -5.15 -1.46
N ILE A 597 -22.44 -5.80 -0.67
CA ILE A 597 -23.83 -5.38 -0.51
C ILE A 597 -23.90 -3.97 0.09
N GLY A 598 -23.11 -3.68 1.12
CA GLY A 598 -23.03 -2.35 1.74
C GLY A 598 -22.46 -1.26 0.82
N ASP A 599 -21.59 -1.64 -0.11
CA ASP A 599 -21.12 -0.75 -1.16
C ASP A 599 -22.17 -0.50 -2.25
N LYS A 600 -23.16 -1.37 -2.45
CA LYS A 600 -24.20 -1.19 -3.49
C LYS A 600 -25.50 -0.60 -2.97
N ILE A 601 -26.04 -1.13 -1.88
CA ILE A 601 -27.36 -0.77 -1.37
C ILE A 601 -27.24 0.45 -0.45
N SER A 602 -26.80 0.22 0.78
CA SER A 602 -26.63 1.23 1.84
C SER A 602 -26.20 0.50 3.12
N PHE A 603 -25.49 1.18 4.02
CA PHE A 603 -25.15 0.61 5.32
C PHE A 603 -26.40 0.24 6.12
N LYS A 604 -27.39 1.13 6.16
CA LYS A 604 -28.62 0.97 6.93
C LYS A 604 -29.39 -0.30 6.55
N TRP A 605 -29.68 -0.49 5.26
CA TRP A 605 -30.42 -1.66 4.79
C TRP A 605 -29.63 -2.96 4.97
N SER A 606 -28.32 -2.92 4.75
CA SER A 606 -27.47 -4.10 4.94
C SER A 606 -27.47 -4.57 6.39
N MET A 607 -27.30 -3.63 7.34
CA MET A 607 -27.33 -3.94 8.77
C MET A 607 -28.69 -4.43 9.27
N LEU A 608 -29.81 -3.94 8.70
CA LEU A 608 -31.15 -4.42 9.05
C LEU A 608 -31.36 -5.88 8.65
N ILE A 609 -31.05 -6.23 7.40
CA ILE A 609 -31.20 -7.61 6.90
C ILE A 609 -30.31 -8.55 7.72
N LEU A 610 -29.06 -8.16 7.96
CA LEU A 610 -28.11 -8.93 8.78
C LEU A 610 -28.67 -9.18 10.19
N SER A 611 -29.18 -8.14 10.86
CA SER A 611 -29.69 -8.26 12.23
C SER A 611 -30.95 -9.15 12.33
N ILE A 612 -31.83 -9.10 11.32
CA ILE A 612 -33.03 -9.97 11.25
C ILE A 612 -32.63 -11.44 11.14
N ILE A 613 -31.73 -11.76 10.21
CA ILE A 613 -31.25 -13.14 10.01
C ILE A 613 -30.58 -13.66 11.28
N LEU A 614 -29.74 -12.82 11.91
CA LEU A 614 -29.05 -13.18 13.15
C LEU A 614 -30.03 -13.48 14.30
N ALA A 615 -31.06 -12.63 14.49
CA ALA A 615 -32.06 -12.83 15.54
C ALA A 615 -32.81 -14.16 15.36
N VAL A 616 -33.26 -14.46 14.14
CA VAL A 616 -34.00 -15.69 13.83
C VAL A 616 -33.15 -16.93 14.06
N LEU A 617 -31.90 -16.93 13.59
CA LEU A 617 -31.01 -18.08 13.72
C LEU A 617 -30.62 -18.35 15.19
N LEU A 618 -30.37 -17.30 15.98
CA LEU A 618 -30.07 -17.47 17.40
C LEU A 618 -31.28 -17.98 18.18
N CYS A 619 -32.46 -17.38 18.01
CA CYS A 619 -33.67 -17.83 18.72
C CYS A 619 -34.06 -19.28 18.39
N SER A 620 -33.77 -19.74 17.17
CA SER A 620 -34.08 -21.11 16.72
C SER A 620 -32.96 -22.13 16.96
N LEU A 621 -31.79 -21.73 17.48
CA LEU A 621 -30.61 -22.60 17.59
C LEU A 621 -30.86 -23.82 18.50
N SER A 622 -31.60 -23.64 19.59
CA SER A 622 -31.94 -24.73 20.52
C SER A 622 -32.81 -25.84 19.88
N LEU A 623 -33.55 -25.53 18.81
CA LEU A 623 -34.37 -26.52 18.10
C LEU A 623 -33.53 -27.50 17.27
N THR A 624 -32.24 -27.22 17.08
CA THR A 624 -31.34 -28.05 16.26
C THR A 624 -31.05 -29.42 16.89
N GLU A 625 -31.26 -29.58 18.19
CA GLU A 625 -31.17 -30.87 18.89
C GLU A 625 -32.12 -31.91 18.29
N LEU A 626 -33.30 -31.48 17.82
CA LEU A 626 -34.31 -32.35 17.20
C LEU A 626 -33.90 -32.84 15.81
N GLY A 627 -33.08 -32.06 15.08
CA GLY A 627 -32.63 -32.38 13.73
C GLY A 627 -31.25 -33.06 13.67
N GLY A 628 -30.65 -33.34 14.82
CA GLY A 628 -29.35 -34.00 14.94
C GLY A 628 -28.18 -33.17 14.40
N GLN A 629 -27.03 -33.85 14.24
CA GLN A 629 -25.74 -33.22 13.99
C GLN A 629 -25.68 -32.34 12.74
N TYR A 630 -26.39 -32.69 11.66
CA TYR A 630 -26.36 -31.95 10.39
C TYR A 630 -27.17 -30.65 10.44
N MET A 631 -28.33 -30.64 11.11
CA MET A 631 -29.12 -29.41 11.30
C MET A 631 -28.36 -28.40 12.15
N TYR A 632 -27.75 -28.86 13.24
CA TYR A 632 -26.87 -28.05 14.08
C TYR A 632 -25.70 -27.44 13.27
N GLY A 633 -25.01 -28.26 12.48
CA GLY A 633 -23.92 -27.80 11.61
C GLY A 633 -24.34 -26.72 10.62
N LEU A 634 -25.51 -26.87 9.98
CA LEU A 634 -26.07 -25.87 9.08
C LEU A 634 -26.32 -24.53 9.79
N TRP A 635 -26.93 -24.55 10.97
CA TRP A 635 -27.20 -23.34 11.75
C TRP A 635 -25.93 -22.60 12.13
N VAL A 636 -24.91 -23.34 12.59
CA VAL A 636 -23.62 -22.74 12.94
C VAL A 636 -23.00 -22.05 11.72
N VAL A 637 -22.98 -22.70 10.55
CA VAL A 637 -22.44 -22.10 9.32
C VAL A 637 -23.24 -20.85 8.90
N LEU A 638 -24.57 -20.89 8.98
CA LEU A 638 -25.43 -19.74 8.67
C LEU A 638 -25.23 -18.55 9.63
N LEU A 639 -25.00 -18.83 10.91
CA LEU A 639 -24.67 -17.79 11.90
C LEU A 639 -23.34 -17.11 11.54
N TYR A 640 -22.31 -17.89 11.23
CA TYR A 640 -21.03 -17.36 10.76
C TYR A 640 -21.11 -16.69 9.37
N LEU A 641 -22.10 -17.01 8.54
CA LEU A 641 -22.36 -16.27 7.28
C LEU A 641 -23.00 -14.90 7.51
N THR A 642 -23.56 -14.66 8.69
CA THR A 642 -24.34 -13.46 8.98
C THR A 642 -23.55 -12.43 9.79
N PHE A 643 -23.24 -12.73 11.06
CA PHE A 643 -22.72 -11.71 11.99
C PHE A 643 -21.38 -11.07 11.58
N PRO A 644 -20.44 -11.77 10.91
CA PRO A 644 -19.15 -11.16 10.57
C PRO A 644 -19.26 -10.03 9.55
N GLY A 645 -20.37 -9.95 8.81
CA GLY A 645 -20.66 -8.87 7.88
C GLY A 645 -20.60 -7.49 8.51
N THR A 646 -20.94 -7.36 9.80
CA THR A 646 -20.88 -6.07 10.52
C THR A 646 -19.47 -5.52 10.58
N PHE A 647 -18.46 -6.36 10.73
CA PHE A 647 -17.07 -5.93 10.78
C PHE A 647 -16.57 -5.42 9.42
N ALA A 648 -17.20 -5.79 8.31
CA ALA A 648 -16.93 -5.22 6.98
C ALA A 648 -17.73 -3.92 6.73
N LEU A 649 -18.96 -3.84 7.23
CA LEU A 649 -19.86 -2.69 7.06
C LEU A 649 -19.45 -1.47 7.91
N LEU A 650 -19.05 -1.70 9.17
CA LEU A 650 -18.79 -0.62 10.13
C LEU A 650 -17.56 0.25 9.81
N PRO A 651 -16.40 -0.29 9.36
CA PRO A 651 -15.28 0.50 8.84
C PRO A 651 -15.72 1.49 7.76
N ALA A 652 -16.46 1.01 6.77
CA ALA A 652 -16.92 1.82 5.65
C ALA A 652 -17.90 2.91 6.09
N ALA A 653 -18.85 2.59 6.98
CA ALA A 653 -19.77 3.58 7.52
C ALA A 653 -19.06 4.68 8.33
N THR A 654 -18.10 4.28 9.16
CA THR A 654 -17.32 5.21 9.99
C THR A 654 -16.45 6.12 9.13
N HIS A 655 -15.78 5.55 8.14
CA HIS A 655 -14.91 6.29 7.22
C HIS A 655 -15.70 7.29 6.36
N ARG A 656 -16.84 6.87 5.79
CA ARG A 656 -17.74 7.74 5.00
C ARG A 656 -18.35 8.88 5.83
N TYR A 657 -18.74 8.60 7.07
CA TYR A 657 -19.44 9.61 7.87
C TYR A 657 -18.49 10.66 8.48
N PHE A 658 -17.39 10.18 9.08
CA PHE A 658 -16.47 11.02 9.88
C PHE A 658 -15.22 11.51 9.11
N GLY A 659 -14.92 10.92 7.96
CA GLY A 659 -13.79 11.30 7.10
C GLY A 659 -12.48 10.55 7.41
N LYS A 660 -11.49 10.71 6.53
CA LYS A 660 -10.31 9.84 6.43
C LYS A 660 -9.23 10.14 7.48
N ARG A 661 -9.04 11.41 7.85
CA ARG A 661 -7.92 11.86 8.70
C ARG A 661 -7.93 11.37 10.15
N TYR A 662 -9.11 11.23 10.73
CA TYR A 662 -9.29 10.78 12.12
C TYR A 662 -10.02 9.44 12.24
N TYR A 663 -10.25 8.76 11.10
CA TYR A 663 -10.95 7.49 11.01
C TYR A 663 -10.46 6.47 12.05
N LEU A 664 -9.15 6.15 12.10
CA LEU A 664 -8.61 5.13 13.01
C LEU A 664 -8.91 5.41 14.49
N ILE A 665 -8.86 6.68 14.89
CA ILE A 665 -9.11 7.07 16.28
C ILE A 665 -10.62 6.94 16.58
N ILE A 666 -11.48 7.43 15.69
CA ILE A 666 -12.94 7.38 15.88
C ILE A 666 -13.46 5.94 15.81
N TYR A 667 -12.98 5.16 14.84
CA TYR A 667 -13.29 3.74 14.73
C TYR A 667 -12.81 2.96 15.97
N GLY A 668 -11.60 3.23 16.46
CA GLY A 668 -11.12 2.65 17.71
C GLY A 668 -11.93 3.08 18.94
N MET A 669 -12.49 4.29 18.97
CA MET A 669 -13.42 4.71 20.03
C MET A 669 -14.75 3.97 19.98
N LEU A 670 -15.27 3.61 18.79
CA LEU A 670 -16.48 2.77 18.67
C LEU A 670 -16.27 1.39 19.30
N PHE A 671 -15.06 0.84 19.24
CA PHE A 671 -14.73 -0.45 19.85
C PHE A 671 -14.72 -0.43 21.38
N SER A 672 -14.84 0.73 22.04
CA SER A 672 -15.07 0.78 23.49
C SER A 672 -16.34 0.02 23.92
N THR A 673 -17.28 -0.22 23.01
CA THR A 673 -18.41 -1.17 23.18
C THR A 673 -17.96 -2.55 23.68
N HIS A 674 -16.79 -3.04 23.27
CA HIS A 674 -16.27 -4.33 23.70
C HIS A 674 -15.93 -4.38 25.19
N VAL A 675 -15.68 -3.24 25.84
CA VAL A 675 -15.54 -3.20 27.31
C VAL A 675 -16.86 -3.58 27.97
N VAL A 676 -17.97 -3.06 27.44
CA VAL A 676 -19.31 -3.36 27.94
C VAL A 676 -19.70 -4.78 27.55
N SER A 677 -19.52 -5.19 26.29
CA SER A 677 -19.92 -6.54 25.84
C SER A 677 -19.13 -7.66 26.53
N GLY A 678 -17.82 -7.48 26.72
CA GLY A 678 -16.97 -8.45 27.42
C GLY A 678 -17.36 -8.60 28.89
N SER A 679 -17.69 -7.48 29.56
CA SER A 679 -18.09 -7.49 30.97
C SER A 679 -19.49 -8.07 31.17
N VAL A 680 -20.47 -7.61 30.37
CA VAL A 680 -21.86 -8.08 30.42
C VAL A 680 -21.93 -9.53 29.98
N GLY A 681 -21.26 -9.92 28.90
CA GLY A 681 -21.22 -11.31 28.43
C GLY A 681 -20.72 -12.31 29.48
N CYS A 682 -19.70 -11.94 30.25
CA CYS A 682 -19.21 -12.75 31.36
C CYS A 682 -20.27 -12.92 32.46
N LEU A 683 -20.90 -11.82 32.87
CA LEU A 683 -21.96 -11.86 33.89
C LEU A 683 -23.16 -12.69 33.42
N LEU A 684 -23.57 -12.54 32.16
CA LEU A 684 -24.64 -13.33 31.55
C LEU A 684 -24.29 -14.82 31.55
N ALA A 685 -23.08 -15.19 31.13
CA ALA A 685 -22.68 -16.59 31.06
C ALA A 685 -22.52 -17.26 32.43
N ILE A 686 -22.02 -16.56 33.46
CA ILE A 686 -21.78 -17.15 34.78
C ILE A 686 -23.04 -17.16 35.65
N LYS A 687 -23.81 -16.07 35.65
CA LYS A 687 -24.97 -15.91 36.54
C LYS A 687 -26.27 -16.39 35.91
N LEU A 688 -26.46 -16.16 34.61
CA LEU A 688 -27.74 -16.44 33.95
C LEU A 688 -27.77 -17.79 33.24
N LYS A 689 -26.63 -18.32 32.73
CA LYS A 689 -26.61 -19.68 32.14
C LYS A 689 -27.16 -20.76 33.10
N PRO A 690 -26.81 -20.80 34.40
CA PRO A 690 -27.36 -21.82 35.31
C PRO A 690 -28.88 -21.69 35.55
N ILE A 691 -29.47 -20.52 35.26
CA ILE A 691 -30.88 -20.21 35.50
C ILE A 691 -31.71 -20.39 34.22
N LEU A 692 -31.20 -19.88 33.10
CA LEU A 692 -31.88 -19.82 31.81
C LEU A 692 -31.58 -21.02 30.91
N GLU A 693 -30.61 -21.85 31.30
CA GLU A 693 -30.07 -22.95 30.50
C GLU A 693 -29.62 -22.49 29.10
N TRP A 694 -29.32 -23.42 28.18
CA TRP A 694 -28.89 -23.05 26.83
C TRP A 694 -30.00 -22.31 26.05
N HIS A 695 -31.24 -22.78 26.15
CA HIS A 695 -32.38 -22.23 25.42
C HIS A 695 -32.62 -20.74 25.74
N GLY A 696 -32.71 -20.38 27.03
CA GLY A 696 -32.95 -18.99 27.42
C GLY A 696 -31.78 -18.07 27.09
N MET A 697 -30.54 -18.57 27.11
CA MET A 697 -29.36 -17.79 26.69
C MET A 697 -29.37 -17.45 25.19
N PHE A 698 -29.84 -18.37 24.35
CA PHE A 698 -29.99 -18.12 22.91
C PHE A 698 -31.13 -17.14 22.59
N LEU A 699 -32.27 -17.24 23.28
CA LEU A 699 -33.36 -16.26 23.17
C LEU A 699 -32.92 -14.86 23.59
N LEU A 700 -32.18 -14.75 24.71
CA LEU A 700 -31.62 -13.48 25.16
C LEU A 700 -30.68 -12.86 24.12
N SER A 701 -29.81 -13.68 23.53
CA SER A 701 -28.88 -13.26 22.48
C SER A 701 -29.61 -12.82 21.21
N GLY A 702 -30.66 -13.54 20.78
CA GLY A 702 -31.50 -13.13 19.65
C GLY A 702 -32.29 -11.83 19.91
N GLY A 703 -32.76 -11.62 21.15
CA GLY A 703 -33.42 -10.39 21.56
C GLY A 703 -32.53 -9.16 21.47
N MET A 704 -31.24 -9.29 21.79
CA MET A 704 -30.25 -8.21 21.62
C MET A 704 -30.03 -7.84 20.16
N ALA A 705 -30.04 -8.82 19.24
CA ALA A 705 -29.99 -8.56 17.81
C ALA A 705 -31.23 -7.79 17.32
N ALA A 706 -32.42 -8.04 17.89
CA ALA A 706 -33.62 -7.25 17.60
C ALA A 706 -33.50 -5.80 18.09
N VAL A 707 -32.90 -5.55 19.26
CA VAL A 707 -32.63 -4.19 19.75
C VAL A 707 -31.66 -3.44 18.82
N CYS A 708 -30.66 -4.12 18.26
CA CYS A 708 -29.77 -3.56 17.23
C CYS A 708 -30.55 -3.04 15.99
N MET A 709 -31.63 -3.72 15.60
CA MET A 709 -32.46 -3.27 14.47
C MET A 709 -33.10 -1.90 14.74
N VAL A 710 -33.57 -1.66 15.95
CA VAL A 710 -34.19 -0.38 16.34
C VAL A 710 -33.20 0.77 16.18
N PHE A 711 -31.97 0.60 16.68
CA PHE A 711 -30.93 1.63 16.52
C PHE A 711 -30.50 1.82 15.07
N THR A 712 -30.47 0.73 14.29
CA THR A 712 -30.17 0.80 12.85
C THR A 712 -31.25 1.58 12.09
N LEU A 713 -32.53 1.45 12.45
CA LEU A 713 -33.62 2.25 11.87
C LEU A 713 -33.47 3.74 12.17
N MET A 714 -32.94 4.09 13.34
CA MET A 714 -32.70 5.48 13.77
C MET A 714 -31.45 6.11 13.16
N TYR A 715 -30.57 5.31 12.54
CA TYR A 715 -29.35 5.79 11.89
C TYR A 715 -29.68 6.54 10.59
N ASN A 716 -29.10 7.74 10.43
CA ASN A 716 -29.25 8.55 9.22
C ASN A 716 -27.95 8.51 8.43
N GLU A 717 -28.00 7.82 7.30
CA GLU A 717 -26.88 7.72 6.38
C GLU A 717 -26.75 9.01 5.56
N LYS A 718 -25.53 9.53 5.40
CA LYS A 718 -25.27 10.60 4.43
C LYS A 718 -25.46 10.02 3.03
N CYS A 719 -26.29 10.64 2.19
CA CYS A 719 -26.48 10.21 0.80
C CYS A 719 -25.13 10.18 0.07
N LYS A 720 -24.88 9.13 -0.72
CA LYS A 720 -23.79 9.13 -1.69
C LYS A 720 -24.06 10.22 -2.72
N GLU A 721 -23.13 11.17 -2.89
CA GLU A 721 -23.05 11.92 -4.14
C GLU A 721 -22.79 10.91 -5.26
N LYS A 722 -23.68 10.90 -6.26
CA LYS A 722 -23.66 9.95 -7.38
C LYS A 722 -22.53 10.25 -8.35
#